data_AF-A0A819TKS7-F1
#
_entry.id   AF-A0A819TKS7-F1
#
_cell.length_a   1.000
_cell.length_b   1.000
_cell.length_c   1.000
_cell.angle_alpha   90.00
_cell.angle_beta   90.00
_cell.angle_gamma   90.00
#
_symmetry.space_group_name_H-M   'P 1'
#
loop_
_entity.id
_entity.type
_entity.pdbx_description
1 polymer ?
#
loop_
_entity_poly.entity_id
_entity_poly.type
_entity_poly.pdbx_seq_one_letter_code
_entity_poly.pdbx_strand_id
1 'polypeptide(L)'
;MQLQTATNDVCILKQCDDLIHSLKETKAQKICLVLSDTINESVITSIHDLPHLHSIHVFSKEVHDQNDWRKKWTKIKEAYTDIGKICQALKLINKQFNQDNISTSIINMNEDGSSKNLDQLDPSFMYTGLLKEILLEIEYKKNDITEFARFWHAEYIGNKSIEENIAEFEHAYSPESSIVWYTKGGFISDKLNLYLRTMDVEAIMKMSFFLCDLHRQIQKSYSEHINFNGTEVSVVYRGQGLSTYDFNKLIKGGLISFNNFLSTSTNKDVAYLFMESSLGNPGTVGILFKILIGSTISSTPFIYIGERSDYNQEEEILFTMHSVFRIDKIKKYDSDDRLYEVTLIPTTGDDKQLRELTDIVRKEVSGSTGWHRLARLLSKINQYDKAEKIYTTLLEQTSENNSRRQIYHQIAFLKANQAKYQKALEFHKNYLKYSENYLHQNYPDLAIPYNNMATVYQDLGEYSKALEFYEKSLLIMEKVLPPYHRDLITIYNNIALTSIHPYIAVSFNNLAAVYEAMGNFSKALEYYKESLQIREKALPSTHPDLASSYTNIAAMHNTMGNYSKAFEFYEKSLDITTRALSEYHLDSAIVYNNIGTVYSQIGEYRKVDAIFKKFYEIMKKVANQNDPRIATVDSSSYSLPEKMPENFKDFELFEKSLEVQESDLPQNHPTLAILYHNLGTMYGKMGKYSQAIELYKKSKSVMENFLGPEGSNSSTSYDDFDRINENNDQYLEVQNSFKNLEKCMVPNNLPLASFYRNIGAVYYHKGELWKALKFYEKSLAIKKAVLPSDHSDFATLYNNIGLLYDEKGEYQQAIEYYEESLKIMEKALPSHHPDLISYYNNICAVYIKSNENIKALEYYKKSEEIQEKIPLRDHPNLAASYNNIALIHNNVGEYSKAIEFFEKALKIRQTSLSPNHPDLATCYNNMGLIYNNMAQYKRASEFYEKALEIMENVLPPDHPDLSKTFSNIGLVYLKMGDYSNALQFYNKSLIIMEKTLPQNHPNLATIYNNIAGVYSNTNEYCKALEFYNKSLEIRQRNLPASLFHLSTSYNNIGLVHKKMGAYYEALKSYQVSLEVMEKALSPNHPTLATLYNNIGSVYNDIGEYQKALRFYQRSLPITENMIPPNDQLLITC
;
A
#
# COMPACT_ATOMS: atom_id res chain seq x y z
N MET A 1 -32.58 24.26 36.40
CA MET A 1 -33.53 23.46 37.20
C MET A 1 -34.70 22.93 36.38
N GLN A 2 -35.71 23.71 35.96
CA GLN A 2 -36.85 23.14 35.21
C GLN A 2 -36.43 22.45 33.89
N LEU A 3 -35.49 23.01 33.12
CA LEU A 3 -34.95 22.35 31.92
C LEU A 3 -34.21 21.03 32.19
N GLN A 4 -33.62 20.87 33.38
CA GLN A 4 -32.94 19.63 33.79
C GLN A 4 -33.93 18.48 34.07
N THR A 5 -35.24 18.77 34.18
CA THR A 5 -36.28 17.74 34.27
C THR A 5 -36.66 17.18 32.89
N ALA A 6 -36.17 17.78 31.80
CA ALA A 6 -36.49 17.41 30.42
C ALA A 6 -35.31 16.78 29.66
N THR A 7 -34.07 17.14 30.00
CA THR A 7 -32.84 16.60 29.43
C THR A 7 -31.70 16.64 30.45
N ASN A 8 -30.79 15.67 30.39
CA ASN A 8 -29.73 15.46 31.38
C ASN A 8 -28.50 16.37 31.15
N ASP A 9 -28.24 16.80 29.91
CA ASP A 9 -27.11 17.68 29.55
C ASP A 9 -27.59 19.11 29.30
N VAL A 10 -27.63 19.93 30.36
CA VAL A 10 -28.02 21.34 30.29
C VAL A 10 -26.81 22.24 30.55
N CYS A 11 -26.27 22.82 29.48
CA CYS A 11 -25.24 23.86 29.58
C CYS A 11 -25.91 25.25 29.61
N ILE A 12 -25.62 26.05 30.64
CA ILE A 12 -26.15 27.41 30.79
C ILE A 12 -25.03 28.41 30.50
N LEU A 13 -25.14 29.11 29.38
CA LEU A 13 -24.20 30.16 28.98
C LEU A 13 -24.87 31.52 29.10
N LYS A 14 -24.16 32.50 29.67
CA LYS A 14 -24.67 33.86 29.94
C LYS A 14 -24.20 34.89 28.93
N GLN A 15 -23.18 34.59 28.13
CA GLN A 15 -22.61 35.48 27.12
C GLN A 15 -22.79 34.88 25.72
N CYS A 16 -23.10 35.74 24.73
CA CYS A 16 -23.38 35.31 23.36
C CYS A 16 -22.13 34.81 22.62
N ASP A 17 -20.96 35.37 22.90
CA ASP A 17 -19.71 34.96 22.25
C ASP A 17 -19.26 33.58 22.72
N ASP A 18 -19.36 33.32 24.03
CA ASP A 18 -19.12 31.99 24.62
C ASP A 18 -20.08 30.95 24.06
N LEU A 19 -21.34 31.33 23.81
CA LEU A 19 -22.33 30.47 23.17
C LEU A 19 -21.92 30.09 21.75
N ILE A 20 -21.54 31.06 20.91
CA ILE A 20 -21.13 30.80 19.52
C ILE A 20 -19.85 29.94 19.48
N HIS A 21 -18.88 30.24 20.33
CA HIS A 21 -17.63 29.49 20.41
C HIS A 21 -17.87 28.05 20.89
N SER A 22 -18.63 27.87 21.99
CA SER A 22 -18.96 26.55 22.53
C SER A 22 -19.78 25.72 21.53
N LEU A 23 -20.72 26.34 20.81
CA LEU A 23 -21.48 25.66 19.76
C LEU A 23 -20.57 25.20 18.61
N LYS A 24 -19.51 25.93 18.25
CA LYS A 24 -18.60 25.52 17.16
C LYS A 24 -17.62 24.41 17.56
N GLU A 25 -17.21 24.34 18.83
CA GLU A 25 -16.25 23.34 19.32
C GLU A 25 -16.88 22.04 19.86
N THR A 26 -18.18 22.07 20.14
CA THR A 26 -18.88 20.92 20.74
C THR A 26 -18.95 19.73 19.79
N LYS A 27 -18.50 18.55 20.27
CA LYS A 27 -18.56 17.26 19.55
C LYS A 27 -19.92 16.53 19.67
N ALA A 28 -20.92 17.14 20.27
CA ALA A 28 -22.24 16.53 20.45
C ALA A 28 -22.94 16.32 19.10
N GLN A 29 -23.58 15.16 18.91
CA GLN A 29 -24.22 14.80 17.65
C GLN A 29 -25.38 15.75 17.26
N LYS A 30 -26.17 16.21 18.23
CA LYS A 30 -27.27 17.18 18.04
C LYS A 30 -27.46 18.06 19.27
N ILE A 31 -27.74 19.35 19.06
CA ILE A 31 -27.94 20.37 20.10
C ILE A 31 -29.33 21.02 19.95
N CYS A 32 -30.08 21.12 21.05
CA CYS A 32 -31.30 21.92 21.14
C CYS A 32 -31.01 23.18 21.94
N LEU A 33 -31.22 24.34 21.35
CA LEU A 33 -30.87 25.63 21.95
C LEU A 33 -32.11 26.34 22.49
N VAL A 34 -32.06 26.78 23.74
CA VAL A 34 -33.09 27.65 24.33
C VAL A 34 -32.53 29.06 24.46
N LEU A 35 -33.10 30.03 23.75
CA LEU A 35 -32.66 31.42 23.76
C LEU A 35 -33.67 32.33 24.47
N SER A 36 -33.19 33.34 25.16
CA SER A 36 -34.02 34.45 25.64
C SER A 36 -34.34 35.40 24.48
N ASP A 37 -35.55 35.98 24.47
CA ASP A 37 -35.99 36.97 23.45
C ASP A 37 -35.09 38.21 23.31
N THR A 38 -34.30 38.50 24.34
CA THR A 38 -33.30 39.58 24.40
C THR A 38 -32.07 39.34 23.50
N ILE A 39 -31.96 38.19 22.83
CA ILE A 39 -30.82 37.82 21.97
C ILE A 39 -31.13 38.16 20.50
N ASN A 40 -30.24 38.96 19.90
CA ASN A 40 -30.37 39.62 18.60
C ASN A 40 -30.20 38.66 17.38
N GLU A 41 -30.86 38.99 16.26
CA GLU A 41 -30.75 38.39 14.92
C GLU A 41 -29.32 38.00 14.48
N SER A 42 -28.29 38.75 14.86
CA SER A 42 -26.88 38.48 14.57
C SER A 42 -26.37 37.15 15.15
N VAL A 43 -26.87 36.76 16.33
CA VAL A 43 -26.49 35.48 16.97
C VAL A 43 -27.13 34.33 16.20
N ILE A 44 -28.42 34.44 15.88
CA ILE A 44 -29.16 33.44 15.10
C ILE A 44 -28.54 33.26 13.71
N THR A 45 -28.20 34.36 13.03
CA THR A 45 -27.55 34.32 11.71
C THR A 45 -26.18 33.61 11.75
N SER A 46 -25.48 33.67 12.88
CA SER A 46 -24.15 33.07 13.05
C SER A 46 -24.16 31.57 13.39
N ILE A 47 -25.31 31.04 13.86
CA ILE A 47 -25.40 29.66 14.37
C ILE A 47 -26.45 28.80 13.68
N HIS A 48 -27.41 29.40 12.97
CA HIS A 48 -28.52 28.72 12.29
C HIS A 48 -28.04 27.59 11.35
N ASP A 49 -26.96 27.83 10.61
CA ASP A 49 -26.45 26.87 9.62
C ASP A 49 -25.62 25.72 10.22
N LEU A 50 -25.35 25.73 11.53
CA LEU A 50 -24.53 24.69 12.15
C LEU A 50 -25.21 23.31 12.03
N PRO A 51 -24.53 22.30 11.45
CA PRO A 51 -25.17 21.02 11.09
C PRO A 51 -25.66 20.21 12.29
N HIS A 52 -24.98 20.32 13.44
CA HIS A 52 -25.34 19.69 14.71
C HIS A 52 -26.36 20.50 15.53
N LEU A 53 -26.73 21.72 15.13
CA LEU A 53 -27.82 22.47 15.76
C LEU A 53 -29.16 21.98 15.19
N HIS A 54 -29.98 21.32 16.03
CA HIS A 54 -31.22 20.66 15.62
C HIS A 54 -32.44 21.57 15.71
N SER A 55 -32.64 22.24 16.85
CA SER A 55 -33.77 23.13 17.08
C SER A 55 -33.39 24.34 17.94
N ILE A 56 -34.07 25.46 17.70
CA ILE A 56 -33.98 26.66 18.52
C ILE A 56 -35.39 26.95 19.08
N HIS A 57 -35.48 27.05 20.40
CA HIS A 57 -36.69 27.38 21.15
C HIS A 57 -36.48 28.75 21.81
N VAL A 58 -37.40 29.68 21.59
CA VAL A 58 -37.28 31.04 22.15
C VAL A 58 -38.13 31.13 23.40
N PHE A 59 -37.56 31.59 24.51
CA PHE A 59 -38.27 31.92 25.74
C PHE A 59 -38.46 33.43 25.81
N SER A 60 -39.73 33.87 25.83
CA SER A 60 -40.10 35.28 25.93
C SER A 60 -41.10 35.49 27.04
N LYS A 61 -41.00 36.61 27.77
CA LYS A 61 -41.98 36.95 28.81
C LYS A 61 -43.24 37.62 28.25
N GLU A 62 -43.22 38.06 26.99
CA GLU A 62 -44.33 38.74 26.33
C GLU A 62 -44.75 37.98 25.05
N VAL A 63 -46.04 37.97 24.72
CA VAL A 63 -46.53 37.32 23.50
C VAL A 63 -46.28 38.27 22.32
N HIS A 64 -45.13 38.14 21.68
CA HIS A 64 -44.87 38.80 20.39
C HIS A 64 -45.18 37.84 19.24
N ASP A 65 -45.81 38.37 18.19
CA ASP A 65 -46.14 37.64 16.96
C ASP A 65 -44.86 37.43 16.12
N GLN A 66 -44.01 36.48 16.54
CA GLN A 66 -42.72 36.18 15.91
C GLN A 66 -42.82 35.22 14.72
N ASN A 67 -43.93 35.28 13.98
CA ASN A 67 -44.15 34.48 12.78
C ASN A 67 -43.12 34.77 11.66
N ASP A 68 -42.48 35.94 11.67
CA ASP A 68 -41.48 36.32 10.67
C ASP A 68 -40.13 35.60 10.84
N TRP A 69 -39.73 35.25 12.08
CA TRP A 69 -38.47 34.53 12.30
C TRP A 69 -38.53 33.07 11.86
N ARG A 70 -39.68 32.41 12.02
CA ARG A 70 -39.89 31.02 11.55
C ARG A 70 -39.87 30.93 10.03
N LYS A 71 -40.33 31.98 9.33
CA LYS A 71 -40.24 32.08 7.86
C LYS A 71 -38.81 32.28 7.38
N LYS A 72 -37.97 32.98 8.17
CA LYS A 72 -36.59 33.31 7.81
C LYS A 72 -35.58 32.23 8.20
N TRP A 73 -35.76 31.54 9.33
CA TRP A 73 -34.86 30.49 9.81
C TRP A 73 -35.61 29.23 10.21
N THR A 74 -35.42 28.17 9.43
CA THR A 74 -36.18 26.91 9.50
C THR A 74 -35.97 26.10 10.78
N LYS A 75 -34.88 26.35 11.53
CA LYS A 75 -34.57 25.66 12.79
C LYS A 75 -35.22 26.29 14.02
N ILE A 76 -35.82 27.47 13.91
CA ILE A 76 -36.61 28.08 14.98
C ILE A 76 -37.96 27.40 15.01
N LYS A 77 -38.24 26.64 16.08
CA LYS A 77 -39.47 25.86 16.19
C LYS A 77 -40.62 26.70 16.71
N GLU A 78 -40.45 27.25 17.91
CA GLU A 78 -41.51 27.98 18.60
C GLU A 78 -40.98 28.91 19.70
N ALA A 79 -41.75 29.98 19.94
CA ALA A 79 -41.56 30.88 21.06
C ALA A 79 -42.55 30.51 22.16
N TYR A 80 -42.06 30.41 23.39
CA TYR A 80 -42.82 29.94 24.55
C TYR A 80 -42.78 30.99 25.64
N THR A 81 -43.93 31.23 26.27
CA THR A 81 -44.06 32.07 27.47
C THR A 81 -43.88 31.28 28.77
N ASP A 82 -43.81 29.95 28.67
CA ASP A 82 -43.72 29.03 29.78
C ASP A 82 -42.59 28.02 29.53
N ILE A 83 -41.62 27.98 30.44
CA ILE A 83 -40.53 27.00 30.43
C ILE A 83 -41.06 25.57 30.53
N GLY A 84 -42.19 25.34 31.20
CA GLY A 84 -42.83 24.03 31.28
C GLY A 84 -43.20 23.46 29.90
N LYS A 85 -43.69 24.30 28.99
CA LYS A 85 -43.99 23.90 27.60
C LYS A 85 -42.73 23.66 26.77
N ILE A 86 -41.66 24.45 27.00
CA ILE A 86 -40.33 24.16 26.43
C ILE A 86 -39.85 22.79 26.90
N CYS A 87 -39.97 22.50 28.20
CA CYS A 87 -39.60 21.19 28.75
C CYS A 87 -40.40 20.05 28.12
N GLN A 88 -41.69 20.22 27.87
CA GLN A 88 -42.50 19.21 27.18
C GLN A 88 -42.05 19.00 25.73
N ALA A 89 -41.76 20.07 24.99
CA ALA A 89 -41.22 19.99 23.63
C ALA A 89 -39.84 19.30 23.60
N LEU A 90 -38.95 19.64 24.52
CA LEU A 90 -37.64 19.02 24.66
C LEU A 90 -37.74 17.54 25.06
N LYS A 91 -38.68 17.16 25.93
CA LYS A 91 -38.95 15.74 26.25
C LYS A 91 -39.41 14.96 25.02
N LEU A 92 -40.26 15.57 24.19
CA LEU A 92 -40.71 14.96 22.94
C LEU A 92 -39.54 14.76 21.96
N ILE A 93 -38.70 15.79 21.82
CA ILE A 93 -37.48 15.76 20.99
C ILE A 93 -36.48 14.71 21.50
N ASN A 94 -36.31 14.58 22.82
CA ASN A 94 -35.43 13.57 23.41
C ASN A 94 -35.97 12.14 23.19
N LYS A 95 -37.30 11.94 23.35
CA LYS A 95 -37.97 10.66 23.01
C LYS A 95 -37.81 10.34 21.51
N GLN A 96 -37.87 11.35 20.62
CA GLN A 96 -37.59 11.21 19.19
C GLN A 96 -36.12 10.82 18.90
N PHE A 97 -35.15 11.43 19.58
CA PHE A 97 -33.72 11.16 19.33
C PHE A 97 -33.24 9.77 19.75
N ASN A 98 -33.75 9.22 20.84
CA ASN A 98 -33.41 7.85 21.25
C ASN A 98 -34.06 6.80 20.32
N GLN A 99 -35.13 7.20 19.64
CA GLN A 99 -35.92 6.35 18.74
C GLN A 99 -35.41 6.37 17.29
N ASP A 100 -34.91 7.50 16.76
CA ASP A 100 -34.36 7.64 15.39
C ASP A 100 -33.08 6.84 15.10
N ASN A 101 -32.63 6.05 16.07
CA ASN A 101 -31.22 5.77 16.25
C ASN A 101 -31.04 4.32 16.77
N ILE A 102 -31.95 3.43 16.36
CA ILE A 102 -31.98 2.00 16.69
C ILE A 102 -30.98 1.27 15.80
N SER A 103 -30.11 0.44 16.40
CA SER A 103 -29.19 -0.41 15.65
C SER A 103 -29.97 -1.48 14.87
N THR A 104 -29.83 -1.48 13.55
CA THR A 104 -30.44 -2.47 12.65
C THR A 104 -29.38 -3.13 11.78
N SER A 105 -29.47 -4.44 11.59
CA SER A 105 -28.66 -5.16 10.60
C SER A 105 -29.56 -5.65 9.47
N ILE A 106 -29.10 -5.56 8.22
CA ILE A 106 -29.88 -5.91 7.02
C ILE A 106 -29.07 -6.86 6.15
N ILE A 107 -29.70 -7.94 5.70
CA ILE A 107 -29.13 -8.90 4.74
C ILE A 107 -29.92 -8.83 3.43
N ASN A 108 -29.20 -8.56 2.33
CA ASN A 108 -29.74 -8.48 0.98
C ASN A 108 -29.68 -9.86 0.32
N MET A 109 -30.78 -10.33 -0.27
CA MET A 109 -30.80 -11.58 -1.02
C MET A 109 -31.70 -11.47 -2.26
N ASN A 110 -31.27 -12.09 -3.37
CA ASN A 110 -31.98 -12.08 -4.67
C ASN A 110 -33.31 -12.85 -4.62
N GLU A 111 -34.25 -12.45 -5.48
CA GLU A 111 -35.67 -12.88 -5.50
C GLU A 111 -35.92 -14.40 -5.56
N ASP A 112 -34.94 -15.21 -5.97
CA ASP A 112 -35.15 -16.64 -6.27
C ASP A 112 -34.94 -17.61 -5.09
N GLY A 113 -34.54 -17.15 -3.91
CA GLY A 113 -34.40 -18.02 -2.73
C GLY A 113 -33.42 -19.20 -2.89
N SER A 114 -32.61 -19.23 -3.96
CA SER A 114 -31.64 -20.28 -4.23
C SER A 114 -30.35 -20.05 -3.43
N SER A 115 -30.04 -21.01 -2.57
CA SER A 115 -28.92 -21.07 -1.62
C SER A 115 -27.54 -21.24 -2.29
N LYS A 116 -27.05 -20.28 -3.05
CA LYS A 116 -25.67 -20.32 -3.57
C LYS A 116 -24.80 -19.25 -2.89
N ASN A 117 -24.24 -19.67 -1.75
CA ASN A 117 -23.16 -19.09 -0.93
C ASN A 117 -23.62 -18.56 0.43
N LEU A 118 -23.66 -19.48 1.40
CA LEU A 118 -23.63 -19.14 2.83
C LEU A 118 -22.39 -18.31 3.20
N ASP A 119 -21.31 -18.43 2.43
CA ASP A 119 -20.07 -17.65 2.59
C ASP A 119 -20.23 -16.14 2.27
N GLN A 120 -21.38 -15.72 1.72
CA GLN A 120 -21.72 -14.31 1.47
C GLN A 120 -22.55 -13.68 2.60
N LEU A 121 -23.00 -14.47 3.59
CA LEU A 121 -23.75 -13.96 4.73
C LEU A 121 -22.77 -13.41 5.76
N ASP A 122 -22.93 -12.15 6.14
CA ASP A 122 -22.15 -11.54 7.21
C ASP A 122 -22.53 -12.17 8.57
N PRO A 123 -21.62 -12.92 9.22
CA PRO A 123 -21.86 -13.53 10.53
C PRO A 123 -22.17 -12.48 11.62
N SER A 124 -21.78 -11.23 11.40
CA SER A 124 -22.04 -10.11 12.32
C SER A 124 -23.51 -9.88 12.59
N PHE A 125 -24.38 -10.26 11.63
CA PHE A 125 -25.82 -10.23 11.78
C PHE A 125 -26.29 -10.96 13.04
N MET A 126 -25.64 -12.07 13.42
CA MET A 126 -26.05 -12.88 14.57
C MET A 126 -25.39 -12.49 15.90
N TYR A 127 -24.42 -11.58 15.92
CA TYR A 127 -23.63 -11.33 17.13
C TYR A 127 -24.46 -10.80 18.29
N THR A 128 -25.44 -9.93 18.04
CA THR A 128 -26.36 -9.46 19.09
C THR A 128 -27.30 -10.56 19.56
N GLY A 129 -27.72 -11.46 18.66
CA GLY A 129 -28.50 -12.65 18.99
C GLY A 129 -27.72 -13.61 19.88
N LEU A 130 -26.44 -13.86 19.56
CA LEU A 130 -25.56 -14.68 20.38
C LEU A 130 -25.22 -14.04 21.71
N LEU A 131 -25.03 -12.72 21.75
CA LEU A 131 -24.86 -11.98 23.00
C LEU A 131 -26.07 -12.22 23.90
N LYS A 132 -27.29 -12.06 23.39
CA LYS A 132 -28.53 -12.37 24.12
C LYS A 132 -28.55 -13.81 24.65
N GLU A 133 -28.26 -14.81 23.80
CA GLU A 133 -28.19 -16.22 24.22
C GLU A 133 -27.18 -16.44 25.35
N ILE A 134 -25.99 -15.87 25.22
CA ILE A 134 -24.91 -16.01 26.19
C ILE A 134 -25.27 -15.36 27.52
N LEU A 135 -25.84 -14.15 27.49
CA LEU A 135 -26.27 -13.46 28.71
C LEU A 135 -27.29 -14.30 29.48
N LEU A 136 -28.26 -14.92 28.79
CA LEU A 136 -29.30 -15.75 29.42
C LEU A 136 -28.78 -17.00 30.14
N GLU A 137 -27.59 -17.49 29.77
CA GLU A 137 -26.90 -18.64 30.38
C GLU A 137 -26.07 -18.27 31.61
N ILE A 138 -25.81 -16.98 31.86
CA ILE A 138 -25.01 -16.53 33.00
C ILE A 138 -25.87 -16.54 34.27
N GLU A 139 -25.34 -17.15 35.34
CA GLU A 139 -25.94 -17.10 36.68
C GLU A 139 -25.53 -15.83 37.44
N TYR A 140 -26.51 -15.10 37.95
CA TYR A 140 -26.32 -13.84 38.67
C TYR A 140 -26.60 -13.98 40.17
N LYS A 141 -25.90 -13.20 40.99
CA LYS A 141 -25.99 -13.20 42.46
C LYS A 141 -26.64 -11.91 42.95
N LYS A 142 -27.17 -11.93 44.17
CA LYS A 142 -27.82 -10.77 44.81
C LYS A 142 -26.91 -9.53 44.91
N ASN A 143 -25.59 -9.71 44.98
CA ASN A 143 -24.61 -8.62 45.01
C ASN A 143 -24.58 -7.79 43.70
N ASP A 144 -25.06 -8.34 42.58
CA ASP A 144 -25.04 -7.68 41.28
C ASP A 144 -26.02 -6.50 41.22
N ILE A 145 -27.13 -6.55 41.99
CA ILE A 145 -28.09 -5.43 42.12
C ILE A 145 -27.41 -4.21 42.75
N THR A 146 -26.62 -4.44 43.82
CA THR A 146 -25.86 -3.38 44.49
C THR A 146 -24.74 -2.84 43.61
N GLU A 147 -24.07 -3.70 42.84
CA GLU A 147 -23.05 -3.27 41.88
C GLU A 147 -23.64 -2.43 40.73
N PHE A 148 -24.82 -2.80 40.25
CA PHE A 148 -25.58 -2.02 39.28
C PHE A 148 -26.03 -0.67 39.83
N ALA A 149 -26.56 -0.63 41.06
CA ALA A 149 -26.92 0.64 41.70
C ALA A 149 -25.71 1.57 41.83
N ARG A 150 -24.53 1.04 42.24
CA ARG A 150 -23.28 1.81 42.28
C ARG A 150 -22.84 2.30 40.91
N PHE A 151 -22.94 1.46 39.88
CA PHE A 151 -22.63 1.85 38.50
C PHE A 151 -23.49 3.03 38.05
N TRP A 152 -24.80 3.00 38.30
CA TRP A 152 -25.70 4.10 37.97
C TRP A 152 -25.48 5.35 38.82
N HIS A 153 -25.13 5.21 40.10
CA HIS A 153 -24.73 6.34 40.93
C HIS A 153 -23.51 7.06 40.36
N ALA A 154 -22.54 6.33 39.81
CA ALA A 154 -21.36 6.92 39.18
C ALA A 154 -21.68 7.61 37.84
N GLU A 155 -22.62 7.07 37.05
CA GLU A 155 -23.05 7.67 35.78
C GLU A 155 -23.89 8.94 35.94
N TYR A 156 -24.67 9.06 37.03
CA TYR A 156 -25.63 10.15 37.22
C TYR A 156 -25.31 11.13 38.35
N ILE A 157 -24.02 11.31 38.68
CA ILE A 157 -23.58 12.22 39.74
C ILE A 157 -24.17 13.63 39.52
N GLY A 158 -25.01 14.09 40.44
CA GLY A 158 -25.60 15.44 40.42
C GLY A 158 -27.01 15.55 39.82
N ASN A 159 -27.61 14.45 39.33
CA ASN A 159 -29.01 14.41 38.90
C ASN A 159 -29.92 13.85 40.00
N LYS A 160 -30.42 14.74 40.87
CA LYS A 160 -31.26 14.37 42.03
C LYS A 160 -32.46 13.48 41.69
N SER A 161 -33.10 13.70 40.54
CA SER A 161 -34.29 12.93 40.14
C SER A 161 -33.96 11.48 39.81
N ILE A 162 -32.78 11.21 39.23
CA ILE A 162 -32.36 9.86 38.88
C ILE A 162 -31.68 9.19 40.09
N GLU A 163 -31.00 9.94 40.95
CA GLU A 163 -30.44 9.45 42.22
C GLU A 163 -31.53 8.87 43.15
N GLU A 164 -32.71 9.51 43.21
CA GLU A 164 -33.88 8.98 43.92
C GLU A 164 -34.39 7.66 43.29
N ASN A 165 -34.46 7.60 41.96
CA ASN A 165 -34.86 6.39 41.23
C ASN A 165 -33.87 5.22 41.45
N ILE A 166 -32.56 5.50 41.52
CA ILE A 166 -31.52 4.49 41.78
C ILE A 166 -31.65 3.95 43.21
N ALA A 167 -31.85 4.82 44.19
CA ALA A 167 -32.05 4.42 45.59
C ALA A 167 -33.33 3.57 45.75
N GLU A 168 -34.42 3.94 45.09
CA GLU A 168 -35.66 3.15 45.09
C GLU A 168 -35.45 1.78 44.39
N PHE A 169 -34.74 1.75 43.27
CA PHE A 169 -34.41 0.51 42.55
C PHE A 169 -33.65 -0.46 43.46
N GLU A 170 -32.64 0.00 44.20
CA GLU A 170 -31.82 -0.86 45.06
C GLU A 170 -32.64 -1.59 46.16
N HIS A 171 -33.73 -0.98 46.63
CA HIS A 171 -34.56 -1.53 47.71
C HIS A 171 -35.80 -2.29 47.20
N ALA A 172 -36.37 -1.90 46.06
CA ALA A 172 -37.67 -2.39 45.59
C ALA A 172 -37.58 -3.29 44.34
N TYR A 173 -36.41 -3.45 43.72
CA TYR A 173 -36.28 -4.28 42.52
C TYR A 173 -36.55 -5.77 42.79
N SER A 174 -37.44 -6.34 41.98
CA SER A 174 -37.59 -7.80 41.78
C SER A 174 -37.53 -8.14 40.29
N PRO A 175 -37.19 -9.40 39.91
CA PRO A 175 -37.18 -9.82 38.50
C PRO A 175 -38.52 -9.55 37.76
N GLU A 176 -39.64 -9.68 38.46
CA GLU A 176 -40.99 -9.40 37.95
C GLU A 176 -41.30 -7.90 37.78
N SER A 177 -40.44 -7.01 38.29
CA SER A 177 -40.58 -5.56 38.13
C SER A 177 -39.72 -4.97 37.01
N SER A 178 -38.96 -5.79 36.28
CA SER A 178 -37.97 -5.32 35.30
C SER A 178 -38.55 -4.44 34.18
N ILE A 179 -39.77 -4.70 33.70
CA ILE A 179 -40.46 -3.83 32.72
C ILE A 179 -40.78 -2.45 33.31
N VAL A 180 -41.27 -2.37 34.54
CA VAL A 180 -41.59 -1.08 35.21
C VAL A 180 -40.34 -0.21 35.24
N TRP A 181 -39.22 -0.79 35.69
CA TRP A 181 -37.94 -0.09 35.77
C TRP A 181 -37.32 0.25 34.40
N TYR A 182 -37.57 -0.58 33.37
CA TYR A 182 -37.18 -0.26 32.00
C TYR A 182 -37.93 0.97 31.47
N THR A 183 -39.24 1.07 31.75
CA THR A 183 -40.10 2.17 31.29
C THR A 183 -40.03 3.44 32.15
N LYS A 184 -39.41 3.36 33.33
CA LYS A 184 -39.28 4.52 34.24
C LYS A 184 -38.50 5.65 33.58
N GLY A 185 -39.12 6.83 33.53
CA GLY A 185 -38.62 7.96 32.73
C GLY A 185 -37.17 8.36 33.01
N GLY A 186 -36.34 8.39 31.96
CA GLY A 186 -34.95 8.87 32.01
C GLY A 186 -33.96 7.97 32.75
N PHE A 187 -34.34 6.74 33.11
CA PHE A 187 -33.50 5.84 33.91
C PHE A 187 -32.74 4.80 33.07
N ILE A 188 -33.33 3.61 32.83
CA ILE A 188 -32.60 2.47 32.23
C ILE A 188 -32.71 2.43 30.70
N SER A 189 -33.88 2.64 30.12
CA SER A 189 -34.14 2.43 28.69
C SER A 189 -33.25 3.26 27.76
N ASP A 190 -33.07 4.55 28.05
CA ASP A 190 -32.30 5.48 27.21
C ASP A 190 -30.83 5.06 27.07
N LYS A 191 -30.18 4.82 28.20
CA LYS A 191 -28.76 4.45 28.28
C LYS A 191 -28.53 3.00 27.86
N LEU A 192 -29.44 2.08 28.18
CA LEU A 192 -29.32 0.69 27.73
C LEU A 192 -29.33 0.61 26.19
N ASN A 193 -30.26 1.31 25.54
CA ASN A 193 -30.34 1.34 24.08
C ASN A 193 -29.10 2.02 23.46
N LEU A 194 -28.53 3.03 24.13
CA LEU A 194 -27.25 3.63 23.75
C LEU A 194 -26.11 2.62 23.84
N TYR A 195 -25.95 1.92 24.98
CA TYR A 195 -24.86 0.97 25.18
C TYR A 195 -24.94 -0.23 24.25
N LEU A 196 -26.14 -0.76 23.99
CA LEU A 196 -26.35 -1.81 22.99
C LEU A 196 -25.99 -1.34 21.58
N ARG A 197 -26.29 -0.07 21.24
CA ARG A 197 -25.92 0.52 19.94
C ARG A 197 -24.41 0.75 19.81
N THR A 198 -23.77 1.28 20.84
CA THR A 198 -22.33 1.56 20.83
C THR A 198 -21.50 0.31 21.13
N MET A 199 -22.14 -0.84 21.38
CA MET A 199 -21.50 -2.06 21.87
C MET A 199 -20.57 -1.75 23.06
N ASP A 200 -21.07 -0.94 24.01
CA ASP A 200 -20.37 -0.70 25.27
C ASP A 200 -20.51 -1.92 26.17
N VAL A 201 -19.66 -2.90 25.88
CA VAL A 201 -19.61 -4.18 26.59
C VAL A 201 -19.45 -4.00 28.09
N GLU A 202 -18.71 -2.99 28.59
CA GLU A 202 -18.55 -2.85 30.04
C GLU A 202 -19.87 -2.46 30.71
N ALA A 203 -20.58 -1.49 30.12
CA ALA A 203 -21.90 -1.12 30.59
C ALA A 203 -22.91 -2.27 30.41
N ILE A 204 -22.95 -2.91 29.24
CA ILE A 204 -23.83 -4.07 28.97
C ILE A 204 -23.60 -5.17 30.00
N MET A 205 -22.35 -5.45 30.35
CA MET A 205 -22.02 -6.48 31.34
C MET A 205 -22.48 -6.11 32.75
N LYS A 206 -22.30 -4.85 33.18
CA LYS A 206 -22.84 -4.38 34.47
C LYS A 206 -24.37 -4.42 34.49
N MET A 207 -25.02 -4.26 33.34
CA MET A 207 -26.47 -4.31 33.18
C MET A 207 -27.03 -5.71 32.87
N SER A 208 -26.16 -6.72 32.76
CA SER A 208 -26.53 -7.99 32.15
C SER A 208 -27.54 -8.81 32.95
N PHE A 209 -27.52 -8.74 34.29
CA PHE A 209 -28.56 -9.39 35.11
C PHE A 209 -29.96 -8.78 34.83
N PHE A 210 -30.05 -7.45 34.74
CA PHE A 210 -31.29 -6.74 34.45
C PHE A 210 -31.81 -7.09 33.05
N LEU A 211 -30.90 -7.15 32.07
CA LEU A 211 -31.22 -7.61 30.72
C LEU A 211 -31.81 -9.03 30.71
N CYS A 212 -31.25 -9.94 31.51
CA CYS A 212 -31.75 -11.30 31.62
C CYS A 212 -33.14 -11.37 32.23
N ASP A 213 -33.38 -10.63 33.31
CA ASP A 213 -34.69 -10.57 33.96
C ASP A 213 -35.75 -9.95 33.03
N LEU A 214 -35.41 -8.86 32.33
CA LEU A 214 -36.27 -8.22 31.35
C LEU A 214 -36.63 -9.19 30.21
N HIS A 215 -35.66 -9.92 29.67
CA HIS A 215 -35.91 -10.95 28.65
C HIS A 215 -36.81 -12.08 29.16
N ARG A 216 -36.52 -12.62 30.34
CA ARG A 216 -37.33 -13.69 30.96
C ARG A 216 -38.75 -13.21 31.22
N GLN A 217 -38.95 -11.97 31.66
CA GLN A 217 -40.27 -11.40 31.90
C GLN A 217 -41.06 -11.24 30.59
N ILE A 218 -40.44 -10.74 29.52
CA ILE A 218 -41.07 -10.64 28.19
C ILE A 218 -41.43 -12.03 27.68
N GLN A 219 -40.51 -13.00 27.76
CA GLN A 219 -40.72 -14.37 27.28
C GLN A 219 -41.80 -15.13 28.07
N LYS A 220 -41.85 -14.96 29.39
CA LYS A 220 -42.90 -15.54 30.24
C LYS A 220 -44.27 -15.00 29.84
N SER A 221 -44.39 -13.68 29.73
CA SER A 221 -45.65 -13.01 29.36
C SER A 221 -46.09 -13.35 27.94
N TYR A 222 -45.15 -13.47 27.01
CA TYR A 222 -45.39 -13.92 25.65
C TYR A 222 -45.96 -15.34 25.60
N SER A 223 -45.40 -16.26 26.40
CA SER A 223 -45.89 -17.64 26.50
C SER A 223 -47.30 -17.72 27.09
N GLU A 224 -47.63 -16.86 28.06
CA GLU A 224 -48.98 -16.73 28.62
C GLU A 224 -49.97 -16.18 27.58
N HIS A 225 -49.55 -15.23 26.73
CA HIS A 225 -50.39 -14.59 25.71
C HIS A 225 -50.73 -15.52 24.53
N ILE A 226 -49.76 -16.28 24.00
CA ILE A 226 -49.99 -17.26 22.92
C ILE A 226 -51.01 -18.33 23.33
N ASN A 227 -50.99 -18.74 24.60
CA ASN A 227 -51.87 -19.79 25.11
C ASN A 227 -53.34 -19.35 25.25
N PHE A 228 -53.63 -18.05 25.19
CA PHE A 228 -54.97 -17.49 25.46
C PHE A 228 -55.69 -16.90 24.23
N ASN A 229 -54.99 -16.33 23.24
CA ASN A 229 -55.62 -15.65 22.10
C ASN A 229 -55.36 -16.39 20.77
N GLY A 230 -56.38 -17.12 20.32
CA GLY A 230 -56.40 -17.72 18.99
C GLY A 230 -56.75 -16.71 17.89
N THR A 231 -55.95 -16.74 16.81
CA THR A 231 -56.30 -16.37 15.41
C THR A 231 -56.44 -14.91 14.95
N GLU A 232 -56.30 -13.87 15.77
CA GLU A 232 -56.29 -12.48 15.23
C GLU A 232 -54.88 -11.98 14.92
N VAL A 233 -54.63 -11.64 13.64
CA VAL A 233 -53.40 -10.95 13.21
C VAL A 233 -53.52 -9.48 13.62
N SER A 234 -52.71 -9.05 14.59
CA SER A 234 -52.61 -7.66 15.02
C SER A 234 -51.50 -6.93 14.25
N VAL A 235 -51.68 -5.63 13.98
CA VAL A 235 -50.67 -4.81 13.28
C VAL A 235 -50.12 -3.78 14.24
N VAL A 236 -48.79 -3.65 14.27
CA VAL A 236 -48.12 -2.56 14.97
C VAL A 236 -47.21 -1.78 14.04
N TYR A 237 -46.94 -0.54 14.42
CA TYR A 237 -46.24 0.44 13.62
C TYR A 237 -45.02 0.99 14.35
N ARG A 238 -43.98 1.30 13.58
CA ARG A 238 -42.77 1.98 14.03
C ARG A 238 -42.30 2.93 12.94
N GLY A 239 -42.19 4.21 13.23
CA GLY A 239 -41.56 5.18 12.32
C GLY A 239 -40.15 5.54 12.76
N GLN A 240 -39.23 5.69 11.82
CA GLN A 240 -37.88 6.18 12.07
C GLN A 240 -37.20 6.64 10.78
N GLY A 241 -36.13 7.42 10.91
CA GLY A 241 -35.17 7.64 9.83
C GLY A 241 -34.25 6.44 9.61
N LEU A 242 -33.90 6.19 8.36
CA LEU A 242 -32.88 5.23 7.97
C LEU A 242 -31.84 5.93 7.07
N SER A 243 -30.56 5.58 7.17
CA SER A 243 -29.57 6.16 6.26
C SER A 243 -29.89 5.77 4.81
N THR A 244 -29.56 6.61 3.84
CA THR A 244 -29.75 6.25 2.41
C THR A 244 -29.00 4.97 2.05
N TYR A 245 -27.85 4.75 2.69
CA TYR A 245 -27.05 3.53 2.54
C TYR A 245 -27.80 2.27 3.02
N ASP A 246 -28.36 2.29 4.23
CA ASP A 246 -29.10 1.16 4.79
C ASP A 246 -30.46 0.97 4.10
N PHE A 247 -31.08 2.06 3.62
CA PHE A 247 -32.31 1.98 2.83
C PHE A 247 -32.08 1.21 1.52
N ASN A 248 -30.97 1.47 0.83
CA ASN A 248 -30.62 0.77 -0.41
C ASN A 248 -30.36 -0.74 -0.21
N LYS A 249 -30.21 -1.19 1.04
CA LYS A 249 -30.11 -2.61 1.39
C LYS A 249 -31.49 -3.29 1.53
N LEU A 250 -32.56 -2.53 1.72
CA LEU A 250 -33.89 -3.13 1.88
C LEU A 250 -34.37 -3.72 0.55
N ILE A 251 -34.46 -5.05 0.50
CA ILE A 251 -34.99 -5.80 -0.65
C ILE A 251 -36.06 -6.76 -0.16
N LYS A 252 -37.11 -6.94 -0.98
CA LYS A 252 -38.15 -7.94 -0.71
C LYS A 252 -37.54 -9.33 -0.56
N GLY A 253 -37.91 -10.04 0.50
CA GLY A 253 -37.37 -11.36 0.84
C GLY A 253 -36.09 -11.33 1.69
N GLY A 254 -35.47 -10.15 1.86
CA GLY A 254 -34.34 -9.94 2.77
C GLY A 254 -34.72 -10.03 4.25
N LEU A 255 -33.70 -10.10 5.11
CA LEU A 255 -33.84 -10.12 6.56
C LEU A 255 -33.41 -8.78 7.16
N ILE A 256 -34.14 -8.33 8.17
CA ILE A 256 -33.79 -7.18 9.00
C ILE A 256 -33.85 -7.60 10.47
N SER A 257 -32.80 -7.30 11.22
CA SER A 257 -32.78 -7.44 12.68
C SER A 257 -32.82 -6.07 13.34
N PHE A 258 -33.63 -5.94 14.39
CA PHE A 258 -33.52 -4.83 15.33
C PHE A 258 -32.69 -5.30 16.51
N ASN A 259 -31.48 -4.76 16.64
CA ASN A 259 -30.48 -5.26 17.59
C ASN A 259 -30.73 -4.76 19.03
N ASN A 260 -31.59 -3.75 19.21
CA ASN A 260 -32.05 -3.27 20.51
C ASN A 260 -33.46 -3.81 20.83
N PHE A 261 -33.95 -3.54 22.04
CA PHE A 261 -35.37 -3.71 22.33
C PHE A 261 -36.19 -2.77 21.43
N LEU A 262 -37.16 -3.33 20.72
CA LEU A 262 -37.94 -2.61 19.73
C LEU A 262 -39.30 -2.26 20.32
N SER A 263 -39.51 -0.98 20.67
CA SER A 263 -40.83 -0.45 21.03
C SER A 263 -41.62 -0.10 19.77
N THR A 264 -42.89 -0.49 19.73
CA THR A 264 -43.81 -0.28 18.62
C THR A 264 -45.16 0.17 19.16
N SER A 265 -45.96 0.85 18.33
CA SER A 265 -47.30 1.33 18.73
C SER A 265 -48.39 0.66 17.91
N THR A 266 -49.53 0.39 18.54
CA THR A 266 -50.78 0.05 17.85
C THR A 266 -51.33 1.24 17.05
N ASN A 267 -50.97 2.48 17.44
CA ASN A 267 -51.40 3.70 16.80
C ASN A 267 -50.45 4.12 15.67
N LYS A 268 -50.97 4.12 14.43
CA LYS A 268 -50.21 4.50 13.23
C LYS A 268 -49.75 5.95 13.26
N ASP A 269 -50.55 6.88 13.80
CA ASP A 269 -50.26 8.32 13.77
C ASP A 269 -49.05 8.65 14.66
N VAL A 270 -48.91 7.93 15.78
CA VAL A 270 -47.73 8.04 16.66
C VAL A 270 -46.47 7.65 15.89
N ALA A 271 -46.51 6.53 15.17
CA ALA A 271 -45.38 6.09 14.34
C ALA A 271 -45.09 7.07 13.18
N TYR A 272 -46.12 7.65 12.57
CA TYR A 272 -45.95 8.62 11.48
C TYR A 272 -45.14 9.85 11.91
N LEU A 273 -45.39 10.39 13.11
CA LEU A 273 -44.65 11.55 13.64
C LEU A 273 -43.13 11.30 13.70
N PHE A 274 -42.71 10.08 14.03
CA PHE A 274 -41.29 9.69 14.06
C PHE A 274 -40.70 9.44 12.68
N MET A 275 -41.52 9.01 11.72
CA MET A 275 -41.09 8.91 10.33
C MET A 275 -40.85 10.32 9.74
N GLU A 276 -41.78 11.25 9.97
CA GLU A 276 -41.72 12.61 9.42
C GLU A 276 -40.54 13.43 9.96
N SER A 277 -40.16 13.24 11.24
CA SER A 277 -39.02 13.94 11.85
C SER A 277 -37.68 13.67 11.15
N SER A 278 -37.56 12.54 10.44
CA SER A 278 -36.35 12.17 9.69
C SER A 278 -36.11 13.02 8.44
N LEU A 279 -37.13 13.70 7.90
CA LEU A 279 -37.00 14.55 6.70
C LEU A 279 -36.09 15.77 6.93
N GLY A 280 -35.83 16.13 8.20
CA GLY A 280 -34.91 17.20 8.59
C GLY A 280 -33.43 16.89 8.34
N ASN A 281 -33.06 15.65 7.98
CA ASN A 281 -31.70 15.28 7.62
C ASN A 281 -31.63 14.88 6.13
N PRO A 282 -30.83 15.57 5.28
CA PRO A 282 -30.73 15.28 3.85
C PRO A 282 -30.24 13.86 3.51
N GLY A 283 -29.48 13.22 4.40
CA GLY A 283 -28.88 11.90 4.16
C GLY A 283 -29.76 10.71 4.57
N THR A 284 -30.97 10.95 5.07
CA THR A 284 -31.87 9.90 5.60
C THR A 284 -33.19 9.83 4.84
N VAL A 285 -33.75 8.63 4.83
CA VAL A 285 -35.06 8.28 4.28
C VAL A 285 -35.98 7.95 5.46
N GLY A 286 -37.19 8.50 5.48
CA GLY A 286 -38.19 8.20 6.51
C GLY A 286 -38.91 6.90 6.21
N ILE A 287 -38.87 5.97 7.16
CA ILE A 287 -39.49 4.65 7.04
C ILE A 287 -40.59 4.46 8.07
N LEU A 288 -41.77 4.07 7.61
CA LEU A 288 -42.83 3.50 8.45
C LEU A 288 -42.79 1.98 8.32
N PHE A 289 -42.26 1.32 9.35
CA PHE A 289 -42.35 -0.13 9.48
C PHE A 289 -43.74 -0.54 9.94
N LYS A 290 -44.38 -1.38 9.13
CA LYS A 290 -45.65 -2.03 9.42
C LYS A 290 -45.39 -3.50 9.74
N ILE A 291 -45.49 -3.88 11.01
CA ILE A 291 -45.14 -5.22 11.49
C ILE A 291 -46.42 -6.03 11.70
N LEU A 292 -46.49 -7.20 11.07
CA LEU A 292 -47.64 -8.10 11.15
C LEU A 292 -47.42 -9.14 12.26
N ILE A 293 -48.18 -9.07 13.35
CA ILE A 293 -48.11 -10.00 14.48
C ILE A 293 -49.24 -11.04 14.33
N GLY A 294 -48.91 -12.32 14.12
CA GLY A 294 -49.89 -13.42 13.97
C GLY A 294 -49.64 -14.61 14.89
N SER A 295 -50.54 -15.61 14.89
CA SER A 295 -50.52 -16.75 15.81
C SER A 295 -49.45 -17.83 15.54
N THR A 296 -48.62 -17.69 14.50
CA THR A 296 -47.57 -18.65 14.12
C THR A 296 -46.15 -18.18 14.47
N ILE A 297 -45.99 -17.40 15.55
CA ILE A 297 -44.69 -16.86 15.95
C ILE A 297 -44.06 -17.77 17.02
N SER A 298 -42.95 -18.44 16.71
CA SER A 298 -42.18 -19.20 17.70
C SER A 298 -40.82 -18.59 18.08
N SER A 299 -40.30 -17.58 17.35
CA SER A 299 -38.91 -17.11 17.51
C SER A 299 -38.73 -15.67 17.99
N THR A 300 -39.76 -14.81 17.96
CA THR A 300 -39.63 -13.37 18.31
C THR A 300 -40.58 -12.96 19.44
N PRO A 301 -40.18 -13.09 20.72
CA PRO A 301 -41.02 -12.74 21.87
C PRO A 301 -41.29 -11.24 21.98
N PHE A 302 -42.52 -10.88 22.36
CA PHE A 302 -42.96 -9.51 22.64
C PHE A 302 -43.94 -9.44 23.82
N ILE A 303 -44.16 -8.24 24.35
CA ILE A 303 -45.15 -7.98 25.40
C ILE A 303 -45.89 -6.66 25.16
N TYR A 304 -47.17 -6.61 25.55
CA TYR A 304 -47.92 -5.36 25.69
C TYR A 304 -47.63 -4.72 27.05
N ILE A 305 -47.17 -3.46 27.07
CA ILE A 305 -46.66 -2.82 28.29
C ILE A 305 -47.75 -2.06 29.06
N GLY A 306 -48.93 -1.78 28.48
CA GLY A 306 -49.87 -0.77 28.99
C GLY A 306 -50.17 -0.73 30.50
N GLU A 307 -50.59 -1.84 31.13
CA GLU A 307 -50.86 -1.87 32.59
C GLU A 307 -49.62 -2.16 33.46
N ARG A 308 -48.48 -2.46 32.82
CA ARG A 308 -47.24 -2.93 33.47
C ARG A 308 -46.10 -1.91 33.36
N SER A 309 -46.36 -0.75 32.76
CA SER A 309 -45.42 0.35 32.62
C SER A 309 -45.56 1.34 33.78
N ASP A 310 -44.57 2.22 33.95
CA ASP A 310 -44.64 3.37 34.88
C ASP A 310 -45.73 4.40 34.48
N TYR A 311 -46.18 4.36 33.22
CA TYR A 311 -47.24 5.21 32.67
C TYR A 311 -48.53 4.38 32.45
N ASN A 312 -49.56 4.62 33.25
CA ASN A 312 -50.79 3.79 33.29
C ASN A 312 -51.68 3.81 32.02
N GLN A 313 -51.21 4.28 30.86
CA GLN A 313 -52.01 4.43 29.61
C GLN A 313 -51.19 4.30 28.31
N GLU A 314 -50.13 3.48 28.26
CA GLU A 314 -49.32 3.32 27.04
C GLU A 314 -49.77 2.14 26.17
N GLU A 315 -50.23 2.41 24.94
CA GLU A 315 -50.49 1.38 23.91
C GLU A 315 -49.19 1.00 23.16
N GLU A 316 -48.20 0.52 23.90
CA GLU A 316 -46.88 0.13 23.37
C GLU A 316 -46.66 -1.41 23.43
N ILE A 317 -46.13 -1.98 22.35
CA ILE A 317 -45.62 -3.36 22.30
C ILE A 317 -44.09 -3.32 22.26
N LEU A 318 -43.47 -4.03 23.20
CA LEU A 318 -42.02 -4.17 23.30
C LEU A 318 -41.57 -5.56 22.85
N PHE A 319 -40.73 -5.59 21.82
CA PHE A 319 -40.04 -6.78 21.37
C PHE A 319 -38.68 -6.92 22.05
N THR A 320 -38.25 -8.16 22.25
CA THR A 320 -36.89 -8.44 22.77
C THR A 320 -35.78 -7.97 21.84
N MET A 321 -34.58 -7.73 22.37
CA MET A 321 -33.38 -7.48 21.56
C MET A 321 -33.14 -8.58 20.51
N HIS A 322 -32.54 -8.16 19.39
CA HIS A 322 -32.28 -8.98 18.20
C HIS A 322 -33.56 -9.65 17.66
N SER A 323 -34.60 -8.84 17.46
CA SER A 323 -35.84 -9.28 16.82
C SER A 323 -35.68 -9.27 15.30
N VAL A 324 -35.87 -10.42 14.67
CA VAL A 324 -35.60 -10.62 13.24
C VAL A 324 -36.90 -10.72 12.46
N PHE A 325 -36.98 -9.95 11.37
CA PHE A 325 -38.14 -9.91 10.49
C PHE A 325 -37.72 -10.09 9.03
N ARG A 326 -38.65 -10.62 8.24
CA ARG A 326 -38.54 -10.73 6.78
C ARG A 326 -39.24 -9.55 6.12
N ILE A 327 -38.60 -8.98 5.11
CA ILE A 327 -39.14 -7.83 4.36
C ILE A 327 -40.13 -8.36 3.32
N ASP A 328 -41.43 -8.03 3.46
CA ASP A 328 -42.48 -8.46 2.51
C ASP A 328 -42.66 -7.47 1.36
N LYS A 329 -42.87 -6.19 1.68
CA LYS A 329 -43.20 -5.14 0.70
C LYS A 329 -42.55 -3.83 1.09
N ILE A 330 -42.05 -3.11 0.10
CA ILE A 330 -41.54 -1.75 0.22
C ILE A 330 -42.38 -0.89 -0.72
N LYS A 331 -43.00 0.16 -0.20
CA LYS A 331 -43.87 1.06 -0.96
C LYS A 331 -43.55 2.50 -0.61
N LYS A 332 -43.67 3.41 -1.58
CA LYS A 332 -43.62 4.84 -1.30
C LYS A 332 -44.86 5.24 -0.47
N TYR A 333 -44.66 6.00 0.60
CA TYR A 333 -45.74 6.33 1.56
C TYR A 333 -46.60 7.50 1.08
N ASP A 334 -45.98 8.55 0.52
CA ASP A 334 -46.66 9.78 0.07
C ASP A 334 -45.97 10.38 -1.18
N SER A 335 -46.33 11.61 -1.58
CA SER A 335 -45.78 12.36 -2.70
C SER A 335 -44.29 12.74 -2.53
N ASP A 336 -43.79 12.88 -1.29
CA ASP A 336 -42.37 13.10 -1.00
C ASP A 336 -41.52 11.87 -1.37
N ASP A 337 -40.47 12.07 -2.15
CA ASP A 337 -39.54 11.03 -2.63
C ASP A 337 -38.75 10.31 -1.52
N ARG A 338 -38.80 10.81 -0.28
CA ARG A 338 -38.02 10.31 0.87
C ARG A 338 -38.83 9.59 1.94
N LEU A 339 -40.12 9.28 1.72
CA LEU A 339 -40.97 8.57 2.69
C LEU A 339 -41.46 7.22 2.16
N TYR A 340 -41.26 6.14 2.93
CA TYR A 340 -41.60 4.77 2.53
C TYR A 340 -42.31 3.98 3.64
N GLU A 341 -43.27 3.12 3.25
CA GLU A 341 -43.84 2.06 4.08
C GLU A 341 -43.12 0.74 3.81
N VAL A 342 -42.65 0.07 4.87
CA VAL A 342 -42.01 -1.25 4.77
C VAL A 342 -42.78 -2.25 5.61
N THR A 343 -43.37 -3.26 4.96
CA THR A 343 -44.08 -4.35 5.63
C THR A 343 -43.10 -5.43 6.10
N LEU A 344 -43.14 -5.75 7.39
CA LEU A 344 -42.29 -6.74 8.04
C LEU A 344 -43.12 -7.91 8.58
N ILE A 345 -42.61 -9.13 8.38
CA ILE A 345 -43.21 -10.37 8.88
C ILE A 345 -42.22 -11.02 9.86
N PRO A 346 -42.61 -11.38 11.09
CA PRO A 346 -41.76 -12.12 12.02
C PRO A 346 -41.26 -13.43 11.40
N THR A 347 -40.00 -13.77 11.64
CA THR A 347 -39.48 -15.08 11.22
C THR A 347 -40.10 -16.21 12.05
N THR A 348 -40.06 -17.44 11.55
CA THR A 348 -40.43 -18.65 12.29
C THR A 348 -39.17 -19.39 12.74
N GLY A 349 -39.26 -20.24 13.77
CA GLY A 349 -38.12 -21.05 14.23
C GLY A 349 -37.55 -22.01 13.17
N ASP A 350 -38.29 -22.29 12.10
CA ASP A 350 -37.88 -23.14 10.98
C ASP A 350 -37.29 -22.35 9.79
N ASP A 351 -37.00 -21.06 9.96
CA ASP A 351 -36.31 -20.29 8.93
C ASP A 351 -34.94 -20.93 8.66
N LYS A 352 -34.83 -21.63 7.53
CA LYS A 352 -33.67 -22.42 7.15
C LYS A 352 -32.39 -21.58 7.14
N GLN A 353 -32.48 -20.31 6.72
CA GLN A 353 -31.35 -19.41 6.56
C GLN A 353 -30.87 -18.92 7.92
N LEU A 354 -31.79 -18.51 8.78
CA LEU A 354 -31.46 -18.11 10.15
C LEU A 354 -30.84 -19.28 10.93
N ARG A 355 -31.35 -20.50 10.75
CA ARG A 355 -30.82 -21.71 11.40
C ARG A 355 -29.40 -22.03 10.95
N GLU A 356 -29.14 -22.07 9.64
CA GLU A 356 -27.80 -22.36 9.11
C GLU A 356 -26.77 -21.30 9.55
N LEU A 357 -27.14 -20.02 9.52
CA LEU A 357 -26.30 -18.93 10.02
C LEU A 357 -26.02 -19.09 11.52
N THR A 358 -27.06 -19.39 12.31
CA THR A 358 -26.94 -19.61 13.75
C THR A 358 -26.02 -20.78 14.07
N ASP A 359 -26.10 -21.89 13.33
CA ASP A 359 -25.28 -23.09 13.57
C ASP A 359 -23.79 -22.84 13.28
N ILE A 360 -23.48 -22.11 12.22
CA ILE A 360 -22.10 -21.71 11.89
C ILE A 360 -21.51 -20.88 13.03
N VAL A 361 -22.20 -19.81 13.44
CA VAL A 361 -21.63 -18.88 14.43
C VAL A 361 -21.62 -19.50 15.84
N ARG A 362 -22.59 -20.36 16.20
CA ARG A 362 -22.57 -21.11 17.47
C ARG A 362 -21.36 -22.04 17.58
N LYS A 363 -20.94 -22.66 16.47
CA LYS A 363 -19.72 -23.49 16.45
C LYS A 363 -18.48 -22.65 16.77
N GLU A 364 -18.41 -21.44 16.22
CA GLU A 364 -17.29 -20.52 16.42
C GLU A 364 -17.19 -19.96 17.85
N VAL A 365 -18.34 -19.72 18.49
CA VAL A 365 -18.47 -19.12 19.83
C VAL A 365 -18.75 -20.20 20.90
N SER A 366 -18.29 -21.43 20.66
CA SER A 366 -18.46 -22.56 21.60
C SER A 366 -17.63 -22.40 22.88
N GLY A 367 -18.16 -22.81 24.03
CA GLY A 367 -17.45 -22.66 25.31
C GLY A 367 -18.09 -23.46 26.43
N SER A 368 -17.33 -23.72 27.49
CA SER A 368 -17.79 -24.49 28.66
C SER A 368 -18.75 -23.71 29.56
N THR A 369 -18.72 -22.38 29.52
CA THR A 369 -19.59 -21.48 30.30
C THR A 369 -20.03 -20.29 29.44
N GLY A 370 -21.13 -19.62 29.83
CA GLY A 370 -21.56 -18.38 29.19
C GLY A 370 -20.45 -17.33 29.14
N TRP A 371 -19.66 -17.18 30.21
CA TRP A 371 -18.49 -16.29 30.24
C TRP A 371 -17.40 -16.67 29.23
N HIS A 372 -17.14 -17.96 29.01
CA HIS A 372 -16.18 -18.41 28.02
C HIS A 372 -16.66 -18.10 26.60
N ARG A 373 -17.96 -18.33 26.33
CA ARG A 373 -18.59 -18.00 25.05
C ARG A 373 -18.57 -16.49 24.79
N LEU A 374 -18.86 -15.68 25.82
CA LEU A 374 -18.79 -14.22 25.73
C LEU A 374 -17.40 -13.74 25.32
N ALA A 375 -16.35 -14.24 25.97
CA ALA A 375 -14.98 -13.85 25.64
C ALA A 375 -14.59 -14.22 24.19
N ARG A 376 -15.06 -15.37 23.67
CA ARG A 376 -14.89 -15.73 22.25
C ARG A 376 -15.66 -14.82 21.31
N LEU A 377 -16.90 -14.45 21.64
CA LEU A 377 -17.69 -13.49 20.86
C LEU A 377 -16.97 -12.14 20.79
N LEU A 378 -16.49 -11.64 21.93
CA LEU A 378 -15.72 -10.41 22.02
C LEU A 378 -14.43 -10.45 21.19
N SER A 379 -13.72 -11.58 21.19
CA SER A 379 -12.55 -11.79 20.34
C SER A 379 -12.92 -11.70 18.85
N LYS A 380 -14.06 -12.27 18.44
CA LYS A 380 -14.53 -12.24 17.05
C LYS A 380 -14.94 -10.85 16.55
N ILE A 381 -15.43 -9.99 17.44
CA ILE A 381 -15.72 -8.58 17.14
C ILE A 381 -14.53 -7.65 17.40
N ASN A 382 -13.30 -8.18 17.41
CA ASN A 382 -12.04 -7.44 17.63
C ASN A 382 -11.94 -6.68 18.97
N GLN A 383 -12.75 -7.03 19.98
CA GLN A 383 -12.71 -6.44 21.32
C GLN A 383 -11.70 -7.19 22.21
N TYR A 384 -10.45 -7.28 21.76
CA TYR A 384 -9.42 -8.15 22.34
C TYR A 384 -9.10 -7.83 23.81
N ASP A 385 -8.99 -6.55 24.19
CA ASP A 385 -8.68 -6.17 25.58
C ASP A 385 -9.79 -6.58 26.56
N LYS A 386 -11.06 -6.51 26.10
CA LYS A 386 -12.21 -6.92 26.92
C LYS A 386 -12.30 -8.43 27.04
N ALA A 387 -12.07 -9.15 25.94
CA ALA A 387 -11.97 -10.61 25.94
C ALA A 387 -10.85 -11.09 26.89
N GLU A 388 -9.70 -10.44 26.88
CA GLU A 388 -8.57 -10.74 27.76
C GLU A 388 -8.94 -10.59 29.24
N LYS A 389 -9.64 -9.51 29.62
CA LYS A 389 -10.08 -9.27 31.00
C LYS A 389 -10.94 -10.43 31.50
N ILE A 390 -11.91 -10.88 30.69
CA ILE A 390 -12.78 -12.01 31.04
C ILE A 390 -11.97 -13.30 31.18
N TYR A 391 -11.09 -13.60 30.23
CA TYR A 391 -10.27 -14.81 30.31
C TYR A 391 -9.31 -14.81 31.51
N THR A 392 -8.78 -13.65 31.88
CA THR A 392 -7.91 -13.52 33.06
C THR A 392 -8.69 -13.81 34.34
N THR A 393 -9.89 -13.26 34.50
CA THR A 393 -10.77 -13.57 35.63
C THR A 393 -11.18 -15.05 35.66
N LEU A 394 -11.53 -15.63 34.51
CA LEU A 394 -11.83 -17.07 34.42
C LEU A 394 -10.63 -17.94 34.80
N LEU A 395 -9.42 -17.52 34.46
CA LEU A 395 -8.19 -18.22 34.81
C LEU A 395 -7.92 -18.20 36.32
N GLU A 396 -8.25 -17.11 37.02
CA GLU A 396 -8.14 -17.00 38.48
C GLU A 396 -9.17 -17.86 39.21
N GLN A 397 -10.39 -17.99 38.66
CA GLN A 397 -11.49 -18.71 39.27
C GLN A 397 -11.46 -20.23 39.03
N THR A 398 -10.75 -20.67 37.99
CA THR A 398 -10.76 -22.08 37.56
C THR A 398 -9.60 -22.87 38.16
N SER A 399 -9.93 -23.96 38.87
CA SER A 399 -8.97 -24.93 39.41
C SER A 399 -8.71 -26.13 38.49
N GLU A 400 -9.53 -26.34 37.45
CA GLU A 400 -9.43 -27.49 36.55
C GLU A 400 -8.37 -27.31 35.46
N ASN A 401 -7.46 -28.28 35.33
CA ASN A 401 -6.32 -28.22 34.40
C ASN A 401 -6.71 -28.09 32.92
N ASN A 402 -7.78 -28.76 32.46
CA ASN A 402 -8.22 -28.69 31.07
C ASN A 402 -8.82 -27.32 30.72
N SER A 403 -9.63 -26.78 31.63
CA SER A 403 -10.23 -25.46 31.48
C SER A 403 -9.13 -24.37 31.50
N ARG A 404 -8.11 -24.49 32.37
CA ARG A 404 -6.91 -23.62 32.32
C ARG A 404 -6.17 -23.72 31.00
N ARG A 405 -5.94 -24.94 30.48
CA ARG A 405 -5.30 -25.18 29.16
C ARG A 405 -6.00 -24.40 28.06
N GLN A 406 -7.32 -24.50 27.97
CA GLN A 406 -8.12 -23.79 26.97
C GLN A 406 -8.04 -22.27 27.13
N ILE A 407 -8.08 -21.76 28.37
CA ILE A 407 -7.97 -20.31 28.64
C ILE A 407 -6.58 -19.77 28.27
N TYR A 408 -5.49 -20.47 28.61
CA TYR A 408 -4.14 -20.08 28.20
C TYR A 408 -3.98 -20.01 26.68
N HIS A 409 -4.57 -20.97 25.94
CA HIS A 409 -4.59 -20.93 24.48
C HIS A 409 -5.28 -19.68 23.94
N GLN A 410 -6.45 -19.33 24.48
CA GLN A 410 -7.20 -18.15 24.02
C GLN A 410 -6.48 -16.84 24.36
N ILE A 411 -5.92 -16.69 25.56
CA ILE A 411 -5.14 -15.48 25.91
C ILE A 411 -3.90 -15.35 25.02
N ALA A 412 -3.20 -16.45 24.75
CA ALA A 412 -2.03 -16.42 23.88
C ALA A 412 -2.38 -15.97 22.46
N PHE A 413 -3.48 -16.48 21.89
CA PHE A 413 -4.02 -16.06 20.60
C PHE A 413 -4.40 -14.58 20.59
N LEU A 414 -5.11 -14.10 21.62
CA LEU A 414 -5.44 -12.68 21.78
C LEU A 414 -4.18 -11.80 21.80
N LYS A 415 -3.14 -12.21 22.52
CA LYS A 415 -1.87 -11.49 22.59
C LYS A 415 -1.14 -11.46 21.25
N ALA A 416 -1.17 -12.55 20.48
CA ALA A 416 -0.60 -12.58 19.14
C ALA A 416 -1.31 -11.59 18.19
N ASN A 417 -2.65 -11.58 18.19
CA ASN A 417 -3.44 -10.63 17.38
C ASN A 417 -3.26 -9.17 17.80
N GLN A 418 -2.94 -8.92 19.07
CA GLN A 418 -2.58 -7.59 19.58
C GLN A 418 -1.11 -7.20 19.29
N ALA A 419 -0.37 -7.99 18.51
CA ALA A 419 1.07 -7.83 18.27
C ALA A 419 1.95 -7.86 19.54
N LYS A 420 1.44 -8.44 20.65
CA LYS A 420 2.17 -8.60 21.92
C LYS A 420 2.86 -9.96 21.98
N TYR A 421 3.70 -10.26 20.99
CA TYR A 421 4.28 -11.60 20.74
C TYR A 421 5.07 -12.20 21.91
N GLN A 422 5.86 -11.39 22.63
CA GLN A 422 6.60 -11.90 23.80
C GLN A 422 5.65 -12.40 24.89
N LYS A 423 4.58 -11.66 25.17
CA LYS A 423 3.53 -12.09 26.10
C LYS A 423 2.78 -13.31 25.53
N ALA A 424 2.48 -13.32 24.23
CA ALA A 424 1.87 -14.48 23.58
C ALA A 424 2.70 -15.76 23.80
N LEU A 425 4.03 -15.69 23.68
CA LEU A 425 4.93 -16.82 23.95
C LEU A 425 4.87 -17.28 25.42
N GLU A 426 4.79 -16.37 26.39
CA GLU A 426 4.63 -16.74 27.80
C GLU A 426 3.32 -17.51 28.06
N PHE A 427 2.22 -17.04 27.48
CA PHE A 427 0.92 -17.73 27.59
C PHE A 427 0.93 -19.06 26.80
N HIS A 428 1.57 -19.12 25.63
CA HIS A 428 1.74 -20.38 24.88
C HIS A 428 2.62 -21.40 25.61
N LYS A 429 3.66 -20.98 26.33
CA LYS A 429 4.45 -21.89 27.20
C LYS A 429 3.61 -22.51 28.30
N ASN A 430 2.73 -21.72 28.92
CA ASN A 430 1.78 -22.24 29.90
C ASN A 430 0.77 -23.18 29.23
N TYR A 431 0.22 -22.81 28.07
CA TYR A 431 -0.66 -23.69 27.29
C TYR A 431 0.00 -25.03 26.96
N LEU A 432 1.27 -25.03 26.52
CA LEU A 432 2.05 -26.25 26.26
C LEU A 432 2.20 -27.09 27.54
N LYS A 433 2.65 -26.48 28.65
CA LYS A 433 2.81 -27.17 29.94
C LYS A 433 1.54 -27.87 30.40
N TYR A 434 0.39 -27.20 30.31
CA TYR A 434 -0.90 -27.82 30.67
C TYR A 434 -1.36 -28.86 29.65
N SER A 435 -0.99 -28.71 28.38
CA SER A 435 -1.26 -29.70 27.33
C SER A 435 -0.46 -30.98 27.53
N GLU A 436 0.84 -30.89 27.85
CA GLU A 436 1.71 -32.04 28.16
C GLU A 436 1.23 -32.81 29.40
N ASN A 437 0.67 -32.12 30.39
CA ASN A 437 0.15 -32.74 31.61
C ASN A 437 -1.23 -33.40 31.41
N TYR A 438 -2.00 -32.96 30.41
CA TYR A 438 -3.39 -33.42 30.20
C TYR A 438 -3.53 -34.42 29.04
N LEU A 439 -2.72 -34.27 27.98
CA LEU A 439 -2.76 -35.09 26.78
C LEU A 439 -1.64 -36.14 26.81
N HIS A 440 -1.88 -37.32 26.24
CA HIS A 440 -0.84 -38.31 26.03
C HIS A 440 0.23 -37.79 25.05
N GLN A 441 1.50 -38.19 25.20
CA GLN A 441 2.63 -37.70 24.39
C GLN A 441 2.48 -37.87 22.86
N ASN A 442 1.59 -38.77 22.44
CA ASN A 442 1.29 -39.07 21.03
C ASN A 442 -0.13 -38.65 20.63
N TYR A 443 -0.73 -37.69 21.35
CA TYR A 443 -2.03 -37.14 20.99
C TYR A 443 -1.83 -35.97 20.00
N PRO A 444 -2.49 -35.96 18.82
CA PRO A 444 -2.29 -34.93 17.79
C PRO A 444 -2.45 -33.49 18.30
N ASP A 445 -3.37 -33.25 19.24
CA ASP A 445 -3.60 -31.91 19.79
C ASP A 445 -2.38 -31.34 20.54
N LEU A 446 -1.41 -32.18 20.91
CA LEU A 446 -0.15 -31.73 21.51
C LEU A 446 0.75 -30.99 20.49
N ALA A 447 0.53 -31.17 19.19
CA ALA A 447 1.23 -30.43 18.13
C ALA A 447 0.77 -28.96 18.02
N ILE A 448 -0.47 -28.65 18.43
CA ILE A 448 -1.06 -27.30 18.32
C ILE A 448 -0.27 -26.23 19.09
N PRO A 449 0.11 -26.43 20.38
CA PRO A 449 0.97 -25.48 21.08
C PRO A 449 2.30 -25.22 20.38
N TYR A 450 2.94 -26.24 19.81
CA TYR A 450 4.21 -26.09 19.10
C TYR A 450 4.02 -25.30 17.80
N ASN A 451 2.99 -25.59 17.01
CA ASN A 451 2.64 -24.81 15.81
C ASN A 451 2.41 -23.34 16.14
N ASN A 452 1.57 -23.04 17.14
CA ASN A 452 1.25 -21.66 17.48
C ASN A 452 2.49 -20.88 17.96
N MET A 453 3.37 -21.51 18.75
CA MET A 453 4.64 -20.90 19.14
C MET A 453 5.56 -20.68 17.94
N ALA A 454 5.60 -21.63 17.00
CA ALA A 454 6.41 -21.50 15.79
C ALA A 454 5.93 -20.33 14.92
N THR A 455 4.62 -20.13 14.77
CA THR A 455 4.04 -18.97 14.09
C THR A 455 4.45 -17.66 14.78
N VAL A 456 4.34 -17.58 16.10
CA VAL A 456 4.78 -16.39 16.84
C VAL A 456 6.29 -16.12 16.71
N TYR A 457 7.13 -17.17 16.67
CA TYR A 457 8.57 -17.02 16.41
C TYR A 457 8.87 -16.60 14.96
N GLN A 458 8.09 -17.07 13.99
CA GLN A 458 8.17 -16.65 12.60
C GLN A 458 7.80 -15.17 12.46
N ASP A 459 6.74 -14.71 13.13
CA ASP A 459 6.33 -13.30 13.16
C ASP A 459 7.38 -12.38 13.80
N LEU A 460 8.15 -12.90 14.77
CA LEU A 460 9.29 -12.21 15.38
C LEU A 460 10.56 -12.23 14.51
N GLY A 461 10.56 -12.93 13.38
CA GLY A 461 11.75 -13.13 12.54
C GLY A 461 12.79 -14.10 13.12
N GLU A 462 12.47 -14.82 14.20
CA GLU A 462 13.34 -15.82 14.82
C GLU A 462 13.20 -17.19 14.13
N TYR A 463 13.54 -17.25 12.83
CA TYR A 463 13.27 -18.40 11.96
C TYR A 463 13.87 -19.73 12.44
N SER A 464 15.04 -19.71 13.11
CA SER A 464 15.65 -20.93 13.65
C SER A 464 14.81 -21.58 14.73
N LYS A 465 14.19 -20.78 15.62
CA LYS A 465 13.26 -21.29 16.63
C LYS A 465 11.93 -21.67 16.00
N ALA A 466 11.45 -20.92 15.02
CA ALA A 466 10.25 -21.28 14.28
C ALA A 466 10.39 -22.69 13.65
N LEU A 467 11.52 -22.98 13.00
CA LEU A 467 11.84 -24.31 12.46
C LEU A 467 11.84 -25.38 13.54
N GLU A 468 12.55 -25.16 14.66
CA GLU A 468 12.62 -26.13 15.76
C GLU A 468 11.23 -26.53 16.27
N PHE A 469 10.34 -25.54 16.44
CA PHE A 469 8.99 -25.79 16.94
C PHE A 469 8.07 -26.42 15.87
N TYR A 470 8.15 -26.01 14.60
CA TYR A 470 7.41 -26.68 13.52
C TYR A 470 7.89 -28.12 13.30
N GLU A 471 9.18 -28.40 13.40
CA GLU A 471 9.75 -29.76 13.31
C GLU A 471 9.28 -30.65 14.47
N LYS A 472 9.20 -30.11 15.70
CA LYS A 472 8.63 -30.83 16.85
C LYS A 472 7.15 -31.13 16.66
N SER A 473 6.39 -30.17 16.14
CA SER A 473 4.98 -30.34 15.79
C SER A 473 4.81 -31.45 14.74
N LEU A 474 5.59 -31.40 13.65
CA LEU A 474 5.59 -32.44 12.61
C LEU A 474 5.94 -33.81 13.18
N LEU A 475 6.97 -33.91 14.03
CA LEU A 475 7.40 -35.17 14.65
C LEU A 475 6.30 -35.79 15.52
N ILE A 476 5.54 -34.98 16.27
CA ILE A 476 4.39 -35.46 17.04
C ILE A 476 3.33 -36.00 16.09
N MET A 477 3.01 -35.26 15.03
CA MET A 477 2.00 -35.64 14.04
C MET A 477 2.37 -36.92 13.26
N GLU A 478 3.66 -37.12 12.95
CA GLU A 478 4.18 -38.32 12.29
C GLU A 478 4.16 -39.55 13.23
N LYS A 479 4.42 -39.37 14.53
CA LYS A 479 4.43 -40.45 15.52
C LYS A 479 3.06 -41.05 15.83
N VAL A 480 1.96 -40.37 15.49
CA VAL A 480 0.59 -40.87 15.69
C VAL A 480 0.19 -41.94 14.65
N LEU A 481 0.99 -42.15 13.59
CA LEU A 481 0.79 -43.22 12.61
C LEU A 481 1.47 -44.54 13.07
N PRO A 482 0.84 -45.74 12.96
CA PRO A 482 1.45 -46.99 13.40
C PRO A 482 2.77 -47.32 12.67
N PRO A 483 3.75 -47.95 13.35
CA PRO A 483 5.13 -48.10 12.87
C PRO A 483 5.34 -49.32 11.96
N TYR A 484 4.62 -49.44 10.83
CA TYR A 484 4.81 -50.55 9.88
C TYR A 484 4.81 -50.20 8.38
N HIS A 485 4.92 -48.93 8.00
CA HIS A 485 4.91 -48.54 6.58
C HIS A 485 6.07 -47.63 6.16
N ARG A 486 7.31 -48.00 6.51
CA ARG A 486 8.51 -47.49 5.82
C ARG A 486 9.00 -48.39 4.66
N ASP A 487 8.53 -49.64 4.56
CA ASP A 487 9.07 -50.61 3.58
C ASP A 487 8.06 -51.12 2.51
N LEU A 488 6.89 -50.50 2.35
CA LEU A 488 5.83 -51.00 1.43
C LEU A 488 5.44 -50.01 0.31
N ILE A 489 6.41 -49.22 -0.17
CA ILE A 489 6.30 -48.40 -1.39
C ILE A 489 6.25 -49.28 -2.68
N THR A 490 6.38 -50.61 -2.57
CA THR A 490 6.54 -51.49 -3.74
C THR A 490 5.40 -52.47 -4.03
N ILE A 491 4.30 -52.55 -3.26
CA ILE A 491 3.32 -53.67 -3.45
C ILE A 491 1.87 -53.27 -3.74
N TYR A 492 1.33 -52.12 -3.33
CA TYR A 492 -0.13 -51.89 -3.47
C TYR A 492 -0.51 -50.87 -4.54
N ASN A 493 -0.67 -51.39 -5.76
CA ASN A 493 -1.75 -50.97 -6.65
C ASN A 493 -3.10 -51.34 -6.01
N ASN A 494 -4.06 -50.42 -6.10
CA ASN A 494 -5.50 -50.56 -5.82
C ASN A 494 -5.99 -50.66 -4.36
N ILE A 495 -6.70 -49.58 -3.98
CA ILE A 495 -7.88 -49.47 -3.10
C ILE A 495 -7.64 -49.36 -1.58
N ALA A 496 -7.99 -48.14 -1.10
CA ALA A 496 -8.50 -47.73 0.21
C ALA A 496 -7.61 -47.94 1.45
N LEU A 497 -6.96 -46.86 1.90
CA LEU A 497 -6.58 -46.67 3.30
C LEU A 497 -6.81 -45.21 3.74
N THR A 498 -7.92 -45.03 4.46
CA THR A 498 -8.23 -43.93 5.38
C THR A 498 -7.17 -43.86 6.48
N SER A 499 -6.32 -42.82 6.46
CA SER A 499 -5.80 -42.05 7.62
C SER A 499 -4.45 -41.37 7.29
N ILE A 500 -4.38 -40.57 6.22
CA ILE A 500 -3.30 -39.57 6.07
C ILE A 500 -3.92 -38.23 6.47
N HIS A 501 -3.48 -37.67 7.60
CA HIS A 501 -4.17 -36.54 8.23
C HIS A 501 -3.87 -35.22 7.49
N PRO A 502 -4.88 -34.43 7.06
CA PRO A 502 -4.68 -33.11 6.45
C PRO A 502 -3.75 -32.16 7.23
N TYR A 503 -3.65 -32.32 8.56
CA TYR A 503 -2.77 -31.52 9.39
C TYR A 503 -1.27 -31.78 9.14
N ILE A 504 -0.86 -32.95 8.62
CA ILE A 504 0.54 -33.18 8.21
C ILE A 504 0.88 -32.29 7.01
N ALA A 505 -0.04 -32.16 6.05
CA ALA A 505 0.14 -31.25 4.93
C ALA A 505 0.24 -29.79 5.38
N VAL A 506 -0.50 -29.39 6.44
CA VAL A 506 -0.40 -28.06 7.04
C VAL A 506 0.99 -27.85 7.66
N SER A 507 1.53 -28.83 8.41
CA SER A 507 2.88 -28.72 8.98
C SER A 507 3.97 -28.58 7.92
N PHE A 508 3.89 -29.34 6.82
CA PHE A 508 4.82 -29.17 5.69
C PHE A 508 4.67 -27.80 5.01
N ASN A 509 3.44 -27.31 4.86
CA ASN A 509 3.19 -25.98 4.30
C ASN A 509 3.79 -24.87 5.20
N ASN A 510 3.69 -25.01 6.53
CA ASN A 510 4.26 -24.05 7.47
C ASN A 510 5.79 -24.07 7.46
N LEU A 511 6.41 -25.25 7.40
CA LEU A 511 7.86 -25.37 7.23
C LEU A 511 8.32 -24.74 5.92
N ALA A 512 7.59 -24.97 4.83
CA ALA A 512 7.87 -24.36 3.53
C ALA A 512 7.86 -22.83 3.61
N ALA A 513 6.85 -22.24 4.27
CA ALA A 513 6.74 -20.79 4.47
C ALA A 513 7.92 -20.21 5.27
N VAL A 514 8.46 -20.93 6.26
CA VAL A 514 9.66 -20.48 6.98
C VAL A 514 10.90 -20.54 6.09
N TYR A 515 11.10 -21.61 5.32
CA TYR A 515 12.23 -21.70 4.38
C TYR A 515 12.14 -20.65 3.27
N GLU A 516 10.92 -20.33 2.82
CA GLU A 516 10.64 -19.22 1.90
C GLU A 516 11.04 -17.88 2.51
N ALA A 517 10.63 -17.58 3.75
CA ALA A 517 11.02 -16.36 4.47
C ALA A 517 12.54 -16.25 4.69
N MET A 518 13.24 -17.39 4.81
CA MET A 518 14.71 -17.44 4.88
C MET A 518 15.40 -17.30 3.51
N GLY A 519 14.66 -17.24 2.41
CA GLY A 519 15.18 -17.18 1.04
C GLY A 519 15.66 -18.52 0.47
N ASN A 520 15.39 -19.64 1.15
CA ASN A 520 15.74 -20.98 0.68
C ASN A 520 14.60 -21.60 -0.14
N PHE A 521 14.39 -21.07 -1.34
CA PHE A 521 13.25 -21.41 -2.20
C PHE A 521 13.25 -22.87 -2.68
N SER A 522 14.42 -23.49 -2.83
CA SER A 522 14.51 -24.90 -3.24
C SER A 522 13.95 -25.84 -2.17
N LYS A 523 14.31 -25.60 -0.90
CA LYS A 523 13.80 -26.39 0.23
C LYS A 523 12.34 -26.06 0.54
N ALA A 524 11.92 -24.80 0.38
CA ALA A 524 10.51 -24.41 0.46
C ALA A 524 9.65 -25.16 -0.58
N LEU A 525 10.11 -25.21 -1.84
CA LEU A 525 9.41 -25.91 -2.92
C LEU A 525 9.31 -27.42 -2.66
N GLU A 526 10.32 -28.05 -2.07
CA GLU A 526 10.28 -29.46 -1.67
C GLU A 526 9.14 -29.71 -0.68
N TYR A 527 9.05 -28.92 0.40
CA TYR A 527 8.00 -29.08 1.40
C TYR A 527 6.61 -28.70 0.89
N TYR A 528 6.47 -27.69 0.03
CA TYR A 528 5.19 -27.40 -0.62
C TYR A 528 4.72 -28.55 -1.51
N LYS A 529 5.62 -29.26 -2.19
CA LYS A 529 5.29 -30.46 -2.97
C LYS A 529 4.86 -31.63 -2.10
N GLU A 530 5.55 -31.88 -0.99
CA GLU A 530 5.14 -32.90 -0.02
C GLU A 530 3.74 -32.61 0.54
N SER A 531 3.45 -31.35 0.88
CA SER A 531 2.12 -30.90 1.29
C SER A 531 1.05 -31.16 0.23
N LEU A 532 1.32 -30.80 -1.04
CA LEU A 532 0.41 -31.02 -2.15
C LEU A 532 0.12 -32.52 -2.36
N GLN A 533 1.15 -33.37 -2.38
CA GLN A 533 0.98 -34.82 -2.59
C GLN A 533 0.08 -35.46 -1.53
N ILE A 534 0.18 -34.99 -0.29
CA ILE A 534 -0.69 -35.45 0.80
C ILE A 534 -2.13 -34.99 0.54
N ARG A 535 -2.34 -33.71 0.18
CA ARG A 535 -3.67 -33.16 -0.09
C ARG A 535 -4.34 -33.81 -1.31
N GLU A 536 -3.61 -34.07 -2.38
CA GLU A 536 -4.13 -34.75 -3.58
C GLU A 536 -4.62 -36.17 -3.28
N LYS A 537 -3.98 -36.87 -2.33
CA LYS A 537 -4.40 -38.19 -1.88
C LYS A 537 -5.55 -38.16 -0.88
N ALA A 538 -5.66 -37.08 -0.09
CA ALA A 538 -6.59 -36.99 1.04
C ALA A 538 -7.89 -36.25 0.72
N LEU A 539 -7.90 -35.36 -0.28
CA LEU A 539 -9.01 -34.44 -0.56
C LEU A 539 -9.61 -34.67 -1.97
N PRO A 540 -10.90 -34.38 -2.17
CA PRO A 540 -11.50 -34.35 -3.51
C PRO A 540 -10.79 -33.35 -4.43
N SER A 541 -10.74 -33.64 -5.73
CA SER A 541 -10.04 -32.80 -6.73
C SER A 541 -10.57 -31.37 -6.87
N THR A 542 -11.75 -31.07 -6.33
CA THR A 542 -12.36 -29.73 -6.30
C THR A 542 -12.21 -29.02 -4.96
N HIS A 543 -11.42 -29.57 -4.01
CA HIS A 543 -11.30 -28.97 -2.68
C HIS A 543 -10.45 -27.68 -2.72
N PRO A 544 -10.90 -26.57 -2.10
CA PRO A 544 -10.17 -25.29 -2.07
C PRO A 544 -8.71 -25.38 -1.63
N ASP A 545 -8.39 -26.17 -0.60
CA ASP A 545 -7.01 -26.37 -0.12
C ASP A 545 -6.02 -26.86 -1.20
N LEU A 546 -6.50 -27.56 -2.25
CA LEU A 546 -5.66 -27.94 -3.39
C LEU A 546 -5.29 -26.71 -4.23
N ALA A 547 -6.22 -25.78 -4.42
CA ALA A 547 -5.95 -24.53 -5.11
C ALA A 547 -4.90 -23.70 -4.37
N SER A 548 -4.99 -23.60 -3.03
CA SER A 548 -3.98 -22.91 -2.23
C SER A 548 -2.59 -23.56 -2.38
N SER A 549 -2.52 -24.90 -2.36
CA SER A 549 -1.25 -25.62 -2.57
C SER A 549 -0.66 -25.39 -3.95
N TYR A 550 -1.47 -25.41 -5.01
CA TYR A 550 -1.01 -25.10 -6.36
C TYR A 550 -0.56 -23.64 -6.48
N THR A 551 -1.25 -22.70 -5.81
CA THR A 551 -0.86 -21.27 -5.77
C THR A 551 0.50 -21.08 -5.13
N ASN A 552 0.78 -21.73 -3.99
CA ASN A 552 2.08 -21.64 -3.32
C ASN A 552 3.22 -22.21 -4.18
N ILE A 553 3.01 -23.35 -4.82
CA ILE A 553 3.99 -23.95 -5.73
C ILE A 553 4.21 -23.08 -6.98
N ALA A 554 3.15 -22.50 -7.52
CA ALA A 554 3.23 -21.57 -8.65
C ALA A 554 4.04 -20.32 -8.28
N ALA A 555 3.79 -19.75 -7.11
CA ALA A 555 4.54 -18.61 -6.57
C ALA A 555 6.03 -18.95 -6.41
N MET A 556 6.37 -20.13 -5.90
CA MET A 556 7.77 -20.57 -5.79
C MET A 556 8.43 -20.72 -7.16
N HIS A 557 7.74 -21.32 -8.13
CA HIS A 557 8.25 -21.39 -9.49
C HIS A 557 8.44 -20.01 -10.12
N ASN A 558 7.55 -19.06 -9.80
CA ASN A 558 7.68 -17.67 -10.24
C ASN A 558 8.93 -17.00 -9.63
N THR A 559 9.11 -17.09 -8.31
CA THR A 559 10.28 -16.54 -7.60
C THR A 559 11.59 -17.13 -8.11
N MET A 560 11.59 -18.40 -8.53
CA MET A 560 12.74 -19.08 -9.12
C MET A 560 12.92 -18.82 -10.64
N GLY A 561 12.13 -17.92 -11.25
CA GLY A 561 12.21 -17.59 -12.69
C GLY A 561 11.65 -18.66 -13.64
N ASN A 562 10.99 -19.70 -13.13
CA ASN A 562 10.42 -20.80 -13.91
C ASN A 562 8.97 -20.49 -14.35
N TYR A 563 8.78 -19.41 -15.12
CA TYR A 563 7.46 -18.86 -15.46
C TYR A 563 6.49 -19.85 -16.11
N SER A 564 7.00 -20.75 -16.98
CA SER A 564 6.17 -21.78 -17.64
C SER A 564 5.50 -22.72 -16.62
N LYS A 565 6.25 -23.19 -15.63
CA LYS A 565 5.70 -24.02 -14.55
C LYS A 565 4.79 -23.22 -13.63
N ALA A 566 5.11 -21.95 -13.40
CA ALA A 566 4.24 -21.07 -12.62
C ALA A 566 2.84 -20.96 -13.26
N PHE A 567 2.75 -20.74 -14.57
CA PHE A 567 1.47 -20.72 -15.29
C PHE A 567 0.72 -22.04 -15.20
N GLU A 568 1.38 -23.18 -15.40
CA GLU A 568 0.75 -24.50 -15.32
C GLU A 568 0.03 -24.70 -13.96
N PHE A 569 0.69 -24.32 -12.87
CA PHE A 569 0.12 -24.46 -11.53
C PHE A 569 -0.92 -23.38 -11.21
N TYR A 570 -0.76 -22.14 -11.68
CA TYR A 570 -1.80 -21.12 -11.54
C TYR A 570 -3.06 -21.47 -12.32
N GLU A 571 -2.97 -22.05 -13.51
CA GLU A 571 -4.12 -22.53 -14.27
C GLU A 571 -4.88 -23.64 -13.52
N LYS A 572 -4.16 -24.59 -12.91
CA LYS A 572 -4.75 -25.63 -12.06
C LYS A 572 -5.47 -25.03 -10.84
N SER A 573 -4.85 -24.05 -10.18
CA SER A 573 -5.48 -23.33 -9.06
C SER A 573 -6.73 -22.57 -9.49
N LEU A 574 -6.66 -21.89 -10.64
CA LEU A 574 -7.77 -21.10 -11.17
C LEU A 574 -8.96 -21.98 -11.56
N ASP A 575 -8.71 -23.15 -12.16
CA ASP A 575 -9.74 -24.12 -12.53
C ASP A 575 -10.49 -24.63 -11.29
N ILE A 576 -9.76 -24.96 -10.21
CA ILE A 576 -10.36 -25.42 -8.96
C ILE A 576 -11.17 -24.31 -8.30
N THR A 577 -10.60 -23.11 -8.14
CA THR A 577 -11.31 -21.98 -7.50
C THR A 577 -12.56 -21.58 -8.27
N THR A 578 -12.50 -21.53 -9.60
CA THR A 578 -13.66 -21.18 -10.45
C THR A 578 -14.79 -22.20 -10.32
N ARG A 579 -14.46 -23.50 -10.26
CA ARG A 579 -15.45 -24.57 -10.13
C ARG A 579 -16.01 -24.73 -8.72
N ALA A 580 -15.18 -24.55 -7.70
CA ALA A 580 -15.53 -24.82 -6.30
C ALA A 580 -16.13 -23.60 -5.58
N LEU A 581 -15.66 -22.39 -5.88
CA LEU A 581 -15.95 -21.17 -5.11
C LEU A 581 -16.63 -20.07 -5.94
N SER A 582 -16.79 -20.28 -7.25
CA SER A 582 -17.24 -19.33 -8.29
C SER A 582 -16.15 -18.41 -8.83
N GLU A 583 -16.31 -17.96 -10.08
CA GLU A 583 -15.39 -17.05 -10.78
C GLU A 583 -15.18 -15.71 -10.06
N TYR A 584 -16.15 -15.29 -9.24
CA TYR A 584 -16.12 -14.02 -8.52
C TYR A 584 -15.70 -14.18 -7.04
N HIS A 585 -15.01 -15.26 -6.69
CA HIS A 585 -14.47 -15.46 -5.35
C HIS A 585 -13.12 -14.77 -5.15
N LEU A 586 -12.80 -14.42 -3.90
CA LEU A 586 -11.54 -13.76 -3.52
C LEU A 586 -10.30 -14.60 -3.92
N ASP A 587 -10.34 -15.91 -3.70
CA ASP A 587 -9.24 -16.81 -4.07
C ASP A 587 -8.96 -16.81 -5.58
N SER A 588 -10.01 -16.69 -6.41
CA SER A 588 -9.83 -16.54 -7.87
C SER A 588 -9.18 -15.19 -8.21
N ALA A 589 -9.53 -14.13 -7.48
CA ALA A 589 -8.87 -12.82 -7.63
C ALA A 589 -7.37 -12.91 -7.32
N ILE A 590 -7.00 -13.54 -6.20
CA ILE A 590 -5.58 -13.74 -5.82
C ILE A 590 -4.80 -14.45 -6.93
N VAL A 591 -5.38 -15.50 -7.53
CA VAL A 591 -4.75 -16.23 -8.63
C VAL A 591 -4.61 -15.36 -9.89
N TYR A 592 -5.64 -14.59 -10.27
CA TYR A 592 -5.52 -13.65 -11.40
C TYR A 592 -4.45 -12.58 -11.16
N ASN A 593 -4.37 -12.04 -9.96
CA ASN A 593 -3.35 -11.07 -9.60
C ASN A 593 -1.94 -11.69 -9.75
N ASN A 594 -1.73 -12.90 -9.25
CA ASN A 594 -0.44 -13.58 -9.35
C ASN A 594 -0.06 -13.92 -10.80
N ILE A 595 -1.03 -14.34 -11.63
CA ILE A 595 -0.85 -14.52 -13.08
C ILE A 595 -0.48 -13.20 -13.75
N GLY A 596 -1.12 -12.09 -13.37
CA GLY A 596 -0.80 -10.74 -13.83
C GLY A 596 0.64 -10.36 -13.51
N THR A 597 1.10 -10.71 -12.31
CA THR A 597 2.50 -10.54 -11.89
C THR A 597 3.47 -11.30 -12.77
N VAL A 598 3.19 -12.58 -13.07
CA VAL A 598 4.02 -13.36 -13.98
C VAL A 598 4.03 -12.73 -15.38
N TYR A 599 2.88 -12.31 -15.91
CA TYR A 599 2.80 -11.63 -17.21
C TYR A 599 3.58 -10.31 -17.25
N SER A 600 3.62 -9.57 -16.16
CA SER A 600 4.42 -8.36 -16.02
C SER A 600 5.92 -8.67 -16.02
N GLN A 601 6.33 -9.73 -15.32
CA GLN A 601 7.74 -10.14 -15.22
C GLN A 601 8.30 -10.71 -16.53
N ILE A 602 7.45 -11.24 -17.42
CA ILE A 602 7.84 -11.71 -18.76
C ILE A 602 7.64 -10.68 -19.88
N GLY A 603 7.21 -9.45 -19.54
CA GLY A 603 7.02 -8.36 -20.52
C GLY A 603 5.83 -8.53 -21.47
N GLU A 604 4.87 -9.41 -21.15
CA GLU A 604 3.67 -9.67 -21.96
C GLU A 604 2.53 -8.69 -21.61
N TYR A 605 2.81 -7.39 -21.71
CA TYR A 605 1.92 -6.32 -21.24
C TYR A 605 0.51 -6.31 -21.84
N ARG A 606 0.30 -6.95 -23.01
CA ARG A 606 -1.05 -7.15 -23.58
C ARG A 606 -1.95 -8.03 -22.71
N LYS A 607 -1.37 -9.05 -22.07
CA LYS A 607 -2.09 -9.98 -21.20
C LYS A 607 -2.24 -9.41 -19.80
N VAL A 608 -1.27 -8.62 -19.35
CA VAL A 608 -1.30 -7.86 -18.08
C VAL A 608 -2.60 -7.07 -17.96
N ASP A 609 -2.93 -6.23 -18.94
CA ASP A 609 -4.15 -5.40 -18.89
C ASP A 609 -5.44 -6.23 -18.81
N ALA A 610 -5.52 -7.32 -19.56
CA ALA A 610 -6.72 -8.17 -19.57
C ALA A 610 -6.90 -8.92 -18.23
N ILE A 611 -5.80 -9.44 -17.68
CA ILE A 611 -5.81 -10.19 -16.42
C ILE A 611 -6.07 -9.26 -15.24
N PHE A 612 -5.42 -8.11 -15.18
CA PHE A 612 -5.67 -7.13 -14.12
C PHE A 612 -7.09 -6.56 -14.19
N LYS A 613 -7.64 -6.27 -15.38
CA LYS A 613 -9.06 -5.89 -15.51
C LYS A 613 -9.99 -6.94 -14.90
N LYS A 614 -9.73 -8.22 -15.18
CA LYS A 614 -10.54 -9.32 -14.64
C LYS A 614 -10.41 -9.44 -13.11
N PHE A 615 -9.19 -9.29 -12.59
CA PHE A 615 -8.93 -9.17 -11.16
C PHE A 615 -9.74 -8.02 -10.51
N TYR A 616 -9.68 -6.81 -11.08
CA TYR A 616 -10.40 -5.64 -10.56
C TYR A 616 -11.93 -5.78 -10.67
N GLU A 617 -12.44 -6.40 -11.74
CA GLU A 617 -13.87 -6.71 -11.88
C GLU A 617 -14.37 -7.65 -10.79
N ILE A 618 -13.58 -8.67 -10.43
CA ILE A 618 -13.87 -9.58 -9.31
C ILE A 618 -13.83 -8.79 -8.00
N MET A 619 -12.75 -8.06 -7.73
CA MET A 619 -12.60 -7.27 -6.50
C MET A 619 -13.71 -6.24 -6.32
N LYS A 620 -14.19 -5.59 -7.39
CA LYS A 620 -15.32 -4.65 -7.32
C LYS A 620 -16.63 -5.34 -6.95
N LYS A 621 -16.88 -6.54 -7.47
CA LYS A 621 -18.06 -7.33 -7.12
C LYS A 621 -17.99 -7.85 -5.68
N VAL A 622 -16.81 -8.25 -5.22
CA VAL A 622 -16.57 -8.70 -3.83
C VAL A 622 -16.64 -7.50 -2.85
N ALA A 623 -16.11 -6.33 -3.22
CA ALA A 623 -16.18 -5.09 -2.43
C ALA A 623 -17.60 -4.55 -2.24
N ASN A 624 -18.46 -4.69 -3.25
CA ASN A 624 -19.89 -4.37 -3.09
C ASN A 624 -20.62 -5.33 -2.14
N GLN A 625 -19.99 -6.43 -1.71
CA GLN A 625 -20.52 -7.38 -0.72
C GLN A 625 -19.95 -7.15 0.70
N ASN A 626 -19.09 -6.12 0.92
CA ASN A 626 -18.49 -5.78 2.21
C ASN A 626 -17.86 -6.99 2.95
N ASP A 627 -17.19 -7.89 2.24
CA ASP A 627 -16.47 -9.00 2.88
C ASP A 627 -15.25 -8.46 3.67
N PRO A 628 -15.16 -8.65 5.00
CA PRO A 628 -14.03 -8.21 5.81
C PRO A 628 -12.69 -8.80 5.35
N ARG A 629 -12.69 -9.93 4.62
CA ARG A 629 -11.48 -10.55 4.06
C ARG A 629 -10.82 -9.72 2.96
N ILE A 630 -11.53 -8.76 2.37
CA ILE A 630 -10.96 -7.78 1.42
C ILE A 630 -9.87 -6.95 2.10
N ALA A 631 -10.05 -6.65 3.39
CA ALA A 631 -9.06 -5.97 4.23
C ALA A 631 -7.87 -6.86 4.63
N THR A 632 -7.86 -8.15 4.25
CA THR A 632 -6.77 -9.09 4.55
C THR A 632 -6.06 -9.63 3.32
N VAL A 633 -6.48 -9.24 2.11
CA VAL A 633 -5.73 -9.59 0.89
C VAL A 633 -4.39 -8.88 0.98
N ASP A 634 -3.35 -9.67 1.25
CA ASP A 634 -2.01 -9.20 1.48
C ASP A 634 -1.55 -8.35 0.29
N SER A 635 -1.44 -7.04 0.52
CA SER A 635 -1.14 -6.09 -0.54
C SER A 635 0.29 -6.25 -1.09
N SER A 636 1.11 -7.07 -0.45
CA SER A 636 2.37 -7.59 -0.99
C SER A 636 2.19 -8.32 -2.35
N SER A 637 0.98 -8.77 -2.67
CA SER A 637 0.67 -9.53 -3.88
C SER A 637 0.53 -8.63 -5.13
N TYR A 638 0.24 -7.34 -4.99
CA TYR A 638 0.00 -6.44 -6.12
C TYR A 638 1.33 -6.08 -6.81
N SER A 639 1.66 -6.73 -7.92
CA SER A 639 2.68 -6.17 -8.82
C SER A 639 2.00 -5.18 -9.77
N LEU A 640 2.38 -3.91 -9.64
CA LEU A 640 1.78 -2.83 -10.42
C LEU A 640 2.53 -2.70 -11.75
N PRO A 641 1.83 -2.61 -12.90
CA PRO A 641 2.49 -2.40 -14.19
C PRO A 641 3.40 -1.16 -14.17
N GLU A 642 4.50 -1.20 -14.93
CA GLU A 642 5.50 -0.10 -15.00
C GLU A 642 4.92 1.24 -15.44
N LYS A 643 3.76 1.24 -16.11
CA LYS A 643 3.05 2.45 -16.52
C LYS A 643 1.56 2.31 -16.22
N MET A 644 1.06 3.08 -15.25
CA MET A 644 -0.37 3.17 -15.02
C MET A 644 -1.04 4.03 -16.12
N PRO A 645 -2.19 3.62 -16.68
CA PRO A 645 -3.00 4.51 -17.50
C PRO A 645 -3.40 5.74 -16.69
N GLU A 646 -3.25 6.93 -17.25
CA GLU A 646 -3.56 8.23 -16.59
C GLU A 646 -5.01 8.35 -16.08
N ASN A 647 -5.91 7.44 -16.50
CA ASN A 647 -7.33 7.42 -16.15
C ASN A 647 -7.76 6.20 -15.31
N PHE A 648 -6.89 5.68 -14.45
CA PHE A 648 -7.23 4.55 -13.56
C PHE A 648 -8.18 5.00 -12.43
N LYS A 649 -9.49 4.88 -12.65
CA LYS A 649 -10.56 5.25 -11.69
C LYS A 649 -10.61 4.38 -10.42
N ASP A 650 -9.88 3.26 -10.39
CA ASP A 650 -9.87 2.33 -9.24
C ASP A 650 -8.89 2.73 -8.12
N PHE A 651 -8.16 3.84 -8.29
CA PHE A 651 -7.28 4.43 -7.26
C PHE A 651 -8.04 4.81 -5.97
N GLU A 652 -9.26 5.33 -6.11
CA GLU A 652 -10.14 5.66 -4.98
C GLU A 652 -10.52 4.42 -4.14
N LEU A 653 -10.50 3.21 -4.73
CA LEU A 653 -10.86 1.99 -4.01
C LEU A 653 -9.73 1.54 -3.07
N PHE A 654 -8.47 1.75 -3.48
CA PHE A 654 -7.29 1.43 -2.67
C PHE A 654 -7.11 2.43 -1.52
N GLU A 655 -7.38 3.72 -1.78
CA GLU A 655 -7.43 4.74 -0.72
C GLU A 655 -8.55 4.45 0.29
N LYS A 656 -9.75 4.08 -0.18
CA LYS A 656 -10.86 3.67 0.70
C LYS A 656 -10.55 2.40 1.49
N SER A 657 -9.85 1.42 0.89
CA SER A 657 -9.42 0.22 1.62
C SER A 657 -8.43 0.56 2.73
N LEU A 658 -7.47 1.46 2.45
CA LEU A 658 -6.53 1.94 3.44
C LEU A 658 -7.24 2.72 4.56
N GLU A 659 -8.22 3.58 4.24
CA GLU A 659 -9.03 4.30 5.24
C GLU A 659 -9.78 3.34 6.18
N VAL A 660 -10.34 2.24 5.65
CA VAL A 660 -11.00 1.19 6.44
C VAL A 660 -10.00 0.39 7.29
N GLN A 661 -8.83 0.07 6.74
CA GLN A 661 -7.79 -0.65 7.48
C GLN A 661 -7.11 0.21 8.55
N GLU A 662 -6.98 1.53 8.33
CA GLU A 662 -6.52 2.49 9.34
C GLU A 662 -7.48 2.60 10.52
N SER A 663 -8.80 2.42 10.30
CA SER A 663 -9.78 2.41 11.40
C SER A 663 -9.83 1.09 12.16
N ASP A 664 -9.55 -0.04 11.50
CA ASP A 664 -9.77 -1.38 12.05
C ASP A 664 -8.51 -2.02 12.65
N LEU A 665 -7.31 -1.64 12.17
CA LEU A 665 -6.05 -2.17 12.66
C LEU A 665 -5.41 -1.26 13.73
N PRO A 666 -4.71 -1.82 14.73
CA PRO A 666 -3.90 -1.01 15.65
C PRO A 666 -2.91 -0.15 14.87
N GLN A 667 -2.67 1.10 15.31
CA GLN A 667 -1.83 2.08 14.61
C GLN A 667 -0.43 1.58 14.20
N ASN A 668 0.11 0.55 14.87
CA ASN A 668 1.44 -0.01 14.61
C ASN A 668 1.38 -1.42 13.98
N HIS A 669 0.28 -1.80 13.33
CA HIS A 669 0.17 -3.11 12.70
C HIS A 669 1.05 -3.18 11.43
N PRO A 670 1.83 -4.25 11.21
CA PRO A 670 2.75 -4.36 10.07
C PRO A 670 2.05 -4.31 8.72
N THR A 671 0.80 -4.77 8.64
CA THR A 671 -0.04 -4.66 7.43
C THR A 671 -0.26 -3.20 7.00
N LEU A 672 -0.42 -2.26 7.95
CA LEU A 672 -0.55 -0.83 7.63
C LEU A 672 0.73 -0.29 6.98
N ALA A 673 1.91 -0.74 7.42
CA ALA A 673 3.17 -0.32 6.83
C ALA A 673 3.33 -0.77 5.37
N ILE A 674 2.90 -1.99 5.06
CA ILE A 674 2.94 -2.54 3.69
C ILE A 674 1.96 -1.77 2.80
N LEU A 675 0.76 -1.47 3.29
CA LEU A 675 -0.25 -0.72 2.55
C LEU A 675 0.21 0.71 2.23
N TYR A 676 0.78 1.41 3.21
CA TYR A 676 1.38 2.73 2.99
C TYR A 676 2.53 2.68 1.97
N HIS A 677 3.37 1.65 2.02
CA HIS A 677 4.46 1.47 1.06
C HIS A 677 3.91 1.30 -0.37
N ASN A 678 2.94 0.41 -0.55
CA ASN A 678 2.35 0.11 -1.87
C ASN A 678 1.63 1.32 -2.46
N LEU A 679 0.87 2.07 -1.65
CA LEU A 679 0.23 3.32 -2.07
C LEU A 679 1.28 4.40 -2.42
N GLY A 680 2.37 4.48 -1.65
CA GLY A 680 3.51 5.33 -1.95
C GLY A 680 4.13 5.02 -3.32
N THR A 681 4.31 3.74 -3.63
CA THR A 681 4.83 3.26 -4.92
C THR A 681 3.90 3.58 -6.08
N MET A 682 2.58 3.47 -5.88
CA MET A 682 1.59 3.90 -6.88
C MET A 682 1.68 5.41 -7.16
N TYR A 683 1.70 6.24 -6.11
CA TYR A 683 1.86 7.69 -6.25
C TYR A 683 3.18 8.07 -6.93
N GLY A 684 4.27 7.34 -6.64
CA GLY A 684 5.56 7.50 -7.29
C GLY A 684 5.51 7.20 -8.80
N LYS A 685 4.86 6.10 -9.20
CA LYS A 685 4.65 5.72 -10.61
C LYS A 685 3.73 6.71 -11.37
N MET A 686 2.86 7.42 -10.67
CA MET A 686 1.99 8.48 -11.22
C MET A 686 2.67 9.87 -11.29
N GLY A 687 3.92 10.01 -10.86
CA GLY A 687 4.62 11.31 -10.83
C GLY A 687 4.20 12.24 -9.68
N LYS A 688 3.42 11.74 -8.71
CA LYS A 688 2.89 12.47 -7.55
C LYS A 688 3.81 12.28 -6.34
N TYR A 689 5.04 12.77 -6.45
CA TYR A 689 6.13 12.44 -5.53
C TYR A 689 5.93 12.93 -4.10
N SER A 690 5.24 14.05 -3.89
CA SER A 690 4.96 14.58 -2.55
C SER A 690 4.08 13.63 -1.71
N GLN A 691 3.04 13.07 -2.34
CA GLN A 691 2.13 12.11 -1.71
C GLN A 691 2.82 10.77 -1.46
N ALA A 692 3.65 10.32 -2.41
CA ALA A 692 4.48 9.13 -2.25
C ALA A 692 5.40 9.23 -1.02
N ILE A 693 6.07 10.37 -0.86
CA ILE A 693 7.00 10.62 0.26
C ILE A 693 6.27 10.60 1.61
N GLU A 694 5.09 11.18 1.70
CA GLU A 694 4.31 11.18 2.95
C GLU A 694 3.91 9.76 3.36
N LEU A 695 3.49 8.94 2.39
CA LEU A 695 3.10 7.55 2.64
C LEU A 695 4.28 6.67 3.00
N TYR A 696 5.44 6.84 2.35
CA TYR A 696 6.65 6.14 2.77
C TYR A 696 7.09 6.51 4.19
N LYS A 697 6.93 7.78 4.61
CA LYS A 697 7.17 8.20 6.00
C LYS A 697 6.22 7.53 6.99
N LYS A 698 4.93 7.40 6.64
CA LYS A 698 3.95 6.68 7.45
C LYS A 698 4.29 5.18 7.54
N SER A 699 4.61 4.53 6.43
CA SER A 699 5.08 3.13 6.40
C SER A 699 6.27 2.91 7.34
N LYS A 700 7.28 3.78 7.23
CA LYS A 700 8.46 3.77 8.09
C LYS A 700 8.10 3.93 9.57
N SER A 701 7.31 4.93 9.92
CA SER A 701 6.91 5.20 11.31
C SER A 701 6.16 4.01 11.94
N VAL A 702 5.28 3.35 11.19
CA VAL A 702 4.55 2.16 11.64
C VAL A 702 5.52 0.99 11.89
N MET A 703 6.48 0.75 10.98
CA MET A 703 7.48 -0.31 11.18
C MET A 703 8.46 -0.03 12.32
N GLU A 704 8.87 1.23 12.50
CA GLU A 704 9.72 1.68 13.62
C GLU A 704 9.06 1.46 14.97
N ASN A 705 7.75 1.73 15.05
CA ASN A 705 6.97 1.50 16.27
C ASN A 705 6.66 0.00 16.49
N PHE A 706 6.55 -0.80 15.43
CA PHE A 706 6.22 -2.23 15.50
C PHE A 706 7.42 -3.10 15.92
N LEU A 707 8.59 -2.88 15.33
CA LEU A 707 9.78 -3.73 15.52
C LEU A 707 10.79 -3.15 16.51
N GLY A 708 10.55 -1.92 17.01
CA GLY A 708 11.52 -1.15 17.76
C GLY A 708 12.71 -0.66 16.90
N PRO A 709 13.58 0.19 17.45
CA PRO A 709 14.71 0.77 16.71
C PRO A 709 15.74 -0.26 16.20
N GLU A 710 15.74 -1.47 16.76
CA GLU A 710 16.65 -2.57 16.36
C GLU A 710 16.04 -3.51 15.30
N GLY A 711 14.72 -3.71 15.29
CA GLY A 711 14.05 -4.63 14.35
C GLY A 711 13.49 -3.97 13.08
N SER A 712 13.33 -2.64 13.05
CA SER A 712 12.85 -1.86 11.87
C SER A 712 13.77 -1.88 10.65
N ASN A 713 14.88 -2.60 10.77
CA ASN A 713 16.01 -2.62 9.88
C ASN A 713 16.08 -3.90 9.01
N SER A 714 15.13 -4.83 9.17
CA SER A 714 15.11 -6.14 8.49
C SER A 714 13.98 -6.33 7.48
N SER A 715 13.05 -5.38 7.33
CA SER A 715 11.91 -5.50 6.40
C SER A 715 12.17 -4.84 5.04
N THR A 716 12.12 -5.71 4.03
CA THR A 716 12.09 -5.60 2.55
C THR A 716 11.53 -4.32 1.86
N SER A 717 11.90 -3.11 2.28
CA SER A 717 11.28 -1.87 1.78
C SER A 717 12.26 -0.84 1.19
N TYR A 718 13.17 -1.23 0.29
CA TYR A 718 14.08 -0.26 -0.35
C TYR A 718 14.44 -0.57 -1.81
N ASP A 719 13.50 -0.97 -2.67
CA ASP A 719 13.80 -1.22 -4.10
C ASP A 719 13.43 -0.07 -5.07
N ASP A 720 12.77 1.02 -4.63
CA ASP A 720 12.38 2.13 -5.54
C ASP A 720 12.98 3.51 -5.18
N PHE A 721 14.23 3.55 -4.70
CA PHE A 721 14.91 4.82 -4.34
C PHE A 721 15.66 5.52 -5.49
N ASP A 722 15.60 5.00 -6.72
CA ASP A 722 16.38 5.51 -7.87
C ASP A 722 15.87 6.82 -8.51
N ARG A 723 14.98 7.58 -7.87
CA ARG A 723 14.46 8.85 -8.45
C ARG A 723 14.41 10.08 -7.57
N ILE A 724 14.91 10.02 -6.33
CA ILE A 724 14.83 11.17 -5.43
C ILE A 724 16.25 11.65 -5.11
N ASN A 725 16.71 12.63 -5.90
CA ASN A 725 17.89 13.40 -5.58
C ASN A 725 17.47 14.74 -4.93
N GLU A 726 18.43 15.30 -4.17
CA GLU A 726 18.44 16.64 -3.56
C GLU A 726 17.77 16.78 -2.19
N ASN A 727 18.38 16.22 -1.14
CA ASN A 727 18.64 16.97 0.10
C ASN A 727 19.72 16.29 0.98
N ASN A 728 20.75 17.06 1.32
CA ASN A 728 21.94 16.60 2.04
C ASN A 728 21.70 16.17 3.50
N ASP A 729 20.56 16.52 4.11
CA ASP A 729 20.33 16.31 5.54
C ASP A 729 19.84 14.90 5.91
N GLN A 730 19.18 14.18 5.00
CA GLN A 730 18.73 12.79 5.22
C GLN A 730 19.89 11.76 5.21
N TYR A 731 21.05 12.17 4.70
CA TYR A 731 22.22 11.31 4.51
C TYR A 731 22.96 10.97 5.81
N LEU A 732 22.97 11.89 6.78
CA LEU A 732 23.66 11.68 8.06
C LEU A 732 22.88 10.70 8.97
N GLU A 733 21.54 10.72 8.90
CA GLU A 733 20.68 9.74 9.56
C GLU A 733 20.85 8.34 8.96
N VAL A 734 20.88 8.20 7.63
CA VAL A 734 21.08 6.90 6.95
C VAL A 734 22.46 6.30 7.28
N GLN A 735 23.53 7.12 7.34
CA GLN A 735 24.86 6.63 7.72
C GLN A 735 24.93 6.18 9.19
N ASN A 736 24.23 6.86 10.11
CA ASN A 736 24.21 6.50 11.52
C ASN A 736 23.37 5.24 11.79
N SER A 737 22.23 5.10 11.11
CA SER A 737 21.42 3.88 11.14
C SER A 737 22.19 2.68 10.55
N PHE A 738 22.93 2.90 9.46
CA PHE A 738 23.75 1.87 8.81
C PHE A 738 24.83 1.27 9.73
N LYS A 739 25.51 2.10 10.52
CA LYS A 739 26.57 1.65 11.44
C LYS A 739 26.05 0.75 12.58
N ASN A 740 24.75 0.83 12.86
CA ASN A 740 24.04 -0.01 13.81
C ASN A 740 23.48 -1.27 13.14
N LEU A 741 22.92 -1.16 11.93
CA LEU A 741 22.48 -2.28 11.07
C LEU A 741 23.59 -3.29 10.75
N GLU A 742 24.79 -2.81 10.35
CA GLU A 742 25.95 -3.66 10.00
C GLU A 742 26.43 -4.50 11.21
N LYS A 743 26.09 -4.09 12.44
CA LYS A 743 26.41 -4.83 13.68
C LYS A 743 25.37 -5.87 14.09
N CYS A 744 24.12 -5.72 13.64
CA CYS A 744 22.98 -6.52 14.10
C CYS A 744 22.58 -7.66 13.13
N MET A 745 23.01 -7.59 11.86
CA MET A 745 22.69 -8.62 10.86
C MET A 745 23.70 -9.78 10.86
N VAL A 746 23.19 -10.99 10.64
CA VAL A 746 24.03 -12.19 10.42
C VAL A 746 24.86 -11.97 9.14
N PRO A 747 26.17 -12.28 9.14
CA PRO A 747 26.99 -12.20 7.94
C PRO A 747 26.40 -13.06 6.81
N ASN A 748 26.40 -12.53 5.58
CA ASN A 748 25.97 -13.21 4.35
C ASN A 748 24.45 -13.47 4.19
N ASN A 749 23.59 -12.45 4.34
CA ASN A 749 22.18 -12.54 3.93
C ASN A 749 21.88 -11.69 2.67
N LEU A 750 20.88 -12.10 1.88
CA LEU A 750 20.50 -11.41 0.63
C LEU A 750 20.00 -9.97 0.82
N PRO A 751 19.20 -9.65 1.86
CA PRO A 751 18.78 -8.27 2.11
C PRO A 751 19.95 -7.30 2.31
N LEU A 752 20.99 -7.71 3.05
CA LEU A 752 22.20 -6.90 3.24
C LEU A 752 22.94 -6.69 1.91
N ALA A 753 22.93 -7.67 1.02
CA ALA A 753 23.53 -7.51 -0.30
C ALA A 753 22.78 -6.47 -1.16
N SER A 754 21.44 -6.51 -1.18
CA SER A 754 20.63 -5.49 -1.88
C SER A 754 20.84 -4.09 -1.29
N PHE A 755 20.95 -3.99 0.04
CA PHE A 755 21.23 -2.73 0.72
C PHE A 755 22.58 -2.14 0.32
N TYR A 756 23.63 -2.96 0.25
CA TYR A 756 24.94 -2.54 -0.24
C TYR A 756 24.92 -2.10 -1.71
N ARG A 757 24.13 -2.75 -2.57
CA ARG A 757 23.94 -2.31 -3.97
C ARG A 757 23.36 -0.90 -4.00
N ASN A 758 22.32 -0.62 -3.21
CA ASN A 758 21.64 0.66 -3.25
C ASN A 758 22.52 1.80 -2.70
N ILE A 759 23.31 1.55 -1.65
CA ILE A 759 24.34 2.49 -1.19
C ILE A 759 25.37 2.76 -2.30
N GLY A 760 25.76 1.72 -3.03
CA GLY A 760 26.64 1.84 -4.19
C GLY A 760 26.09 2.82 -5.22
N ALA A 761 24.79 2.71 -5.55
CA ALA A 761 24.10 3.59 -6.50
C ALA A 761 24.07 5.05 -6.02
N VAL A 762 23.82 5.28 -4.73
CA VAL A 762 23.83 6.63 -4.15
C VAL A 762 25.21 7.29 -4.28
N TYR A 763 26.30 6.56 -3.97
CA TYR A 763 27.64 7.11 -4.13
C TYR A 763 28.02 7.32 -5.60
N TYR A 764 27.51 6.50 -6.50
CA TYR A 764 27.68 6.68 -7.94
C TYR A 764 27.06 8.01 -8.40
N HIS A 765 25.81 8.30 -8.00
CA HIS A 765 25.15 9.57 -8.34
C HIS A 765 25.82 10.81 -7.73
N LYS A 766 26.55 10.67 -6.62
CA LYS A 766 27.38 11.75 -6.04
C LYS A 766 28.72 11.96 -6.77
N GLY A 767 29.06 11.11 -7.74
CA GLY A 767 30.37 11.10 -8.40
C GLY A 767 31.49 10.51 -7.53
N GLU A 768 31.16 9.87 -6.40
CA GLU A 768 32.13 9.23 -5.51
C GLU A 768 32.40 7.77 -5.92
N LEU A 769 32.92 7.60 -7.15
CA LEU A 769 33.07 6.31 -7.83
C LEU A 769 33.83 5.23 -7.03
N TRP A 770 34.79 5.62 -6.20
CA TRP A 770 35.55 4.65 -5.39
C TRP A 770 34.71 4.07 -4.23
N LYS A 771 33.84 4.87 -3.61
CA LYS A 771 32.94 4.39 -2.54
C LYS A 771 31.86 3.50 -3.12
N ALA A 772 31.30 3.92 -4.26
CA ALA A 772 30.31 3.14 -4.99
C ALA A 772 30.83 1.72 -5.29
N LEU A 773 32.05 1.62 -5.84
CA LEU A 773 32.68 0.33 -6.13
C LEU A 773 32.83 -0.54 -4.88
N LYS A 774 33.34 0.03 -3.78
CA LYS A 774 33.52 -0.69 -2.51
C LYS A 774 32.22 -1.32 -2.01
N PHE A 775 31.09 -0.62 -2.14
CA PHE A 775 29.79 -1.14 -1.71
C PHE A 775 29.22 -2.17 -2.69
N TYR A 776 29.39 -1.98 -4.00
CA TYR A 776 29.03 -3.02 -4.97
C TYR A 776 29.85 -4.30 -4.80
N GLU A 777 31.14 -4.21 -4.49
CA GLU A 777 32.00 -5.38 -4.20
C GLU A 777 31.54 -6.14 -2.94
N LYS A 778 31.14 -5.41 -1.89
CA LYS A 778 30.54 -6.03 -0.70
C LYS A 778 29.23 -6.77 -1.02
N SER A 779 28.35 -6.16 -1.82
CA SER A 779 27.13 -6.80 -2.31
C SER A 779 27.44 -8.08 -3.11
N LEU A 780 28.42 -8.00 -4.00
CA LEU A 780 28.84 -9.11 -4.85
C LEU A 780 29.41 -10.27 -4.04
N ALA A 781 30.24 -9.99 -3.03
CA ALA A 781 30.83 -10.99 -2.16
C ALA A 781 29.75 -11.80 -1.42
N ILE A 782 28.71 -11.13 -0.91
CA ILE A 782 27.59 -11.80 -0.23
C ILE A 782 26.78 -12.62 -1.23
N LYS A 783 26.42 -12.05 -2.39
CA LYS A 783 25.66 -12.79 -3.41
C LYS A 783 26.41 -14.04 -3.88
N LYS A 784 27.73 -13.97 -4.10
CA LYS A 784 28.56 -15.14 -4.44
C LYS A 784 28.59 -16.22 -3.34
N ALA A 785 28.41 -15.85 -2.08
CA ALA A 785 28.40 -16.80 -0.97
C ALA A 785 27.05 -17.52 -0.80
N VAL A 786 25.94 -16.92 -1.28
CA VAL A 786 24.57 -17.37 -1.00
C VAL A 786 23.85 -17.91 -2.24
N LEU A 787 24.13 -17.36 -3.43
CA LEU A 787 23.41 -17.66 -4.66
C LEU A 787 24.24 -18.50 -5.64
N PRO A 788 23.59 -19.39 -6.42
CA PRO A 788 24.19 -19.99 -7.60
C PRO A 788 24.66 -18.92 -8.61
N SER A 789 25.76 -19.19 -9.32
CA SER A 789 26.42 -18.20 -10.19
C SER A 789 25.59 -17.72 -11.39
N ASP A 790 24.46 -18.34 -11.68
CA ASP A 790 23.52 -18.04 -12.75
C ASP A 790 22.24 -17.33 -12.29
N HIS A 791 22.17 -16.91 -11.01
CA HIS A 791 21.01 -16.21 -10.47
C HIS A 791 20.82 -14.81 -11.07
N SER A 792 19.58 -14.43 -11.40
CA SER A 792 19.24 -13.14 -12.05
C SER A 792 19.71 -11.91 -11.27
N ASP A 793 19.75 -11.97 -9.94
CA ASP A 793 20.27 -10.90 -9.06
C ASP A 793 21.72 -10.47 -9.34
N PHE A 794 22.51 -11.31 -10.02
CA PHE A 794 23.86 -10.92 -10.45
C PHE A 794 23.81 -9.97 -11.64
N ALA A 795 22.81 -10.05 -12.51
CA ALA A 795 22.72 -9.22 -13.71
C ALA A 795 22.66 -7.72 -13.36
N THR A 796 21.72 -7.29 -12.52
CA THR A 796 21.63 -5.88 -12.11
C THR A 796 22.90 -5.37 -11.45
N LEU A 797 23.54 -6.21 -10.62
CA LEU A 797 24.77 -5.81 -9.93
C LEU A 797 25.96 -5.69 -10.88
N TYR A 798 26.13 -6.63 -11.82
CA TYR A 798 27.16 -6.55 -12.84
C TYR A 798 26.92 -5.38 -13.79
N ASN A 799 25.67 -5.09 -14.17
CA ASN A 799 25.34 -3.91 -14.97
C ASN A 799 25.73 -2.60 -14.24
N ASN A 800 25.47 -2.49 -12.93
CA ASN A 800 25.84 -1.31 -12.15
C ASN A 800 27.36 -1.16 -11.98
N ILE A 801 28.09 -2.27 -11.83
CA ILE A 801 29.56 -2.27 -11.83
C ILE A 801 30.09 -1.87 -13.22
N GLY A 802 29.46 -2.35 -14.29
CA GLY A 802 29.75 -1.96 -15.67
C GLY A 802 29.61 -0.45 -15.90
N LEU A 803 28.52 0.16 -15.42
CA LEU A 803 28.30 1.62 -15.47
C LEU A 803 29.41 2.39 -14.75
N LEU A 804 29.85 1.87 -13.60
CA LEU A 804 30.91 2.50 -12.82
C LEU A 804 32.27 2.47 -13.53
N TYR A 805 32.61 1.37 -14.21
CA TYR A 805 33.83 1.29 -15.01
C TYR A 805 33.74 2.11 -16.30
N ASP A 806 32.55 2.20 -16.90
CA ASP A 806 32.29 3.07 -18.05
C ASP A 806 32.54 4.55 -17.68
N GLU A 807 32.04 5.02 -16.53
CA GLU A 807 32.31 6.39 -16.07
C GLU A 807 33.78 6.67 -15.71
N LYS A 808 34.51 5.65 -15.28
CA LYS A 808 35.97 5.75 -15.05
C LYS A 808 36.78 5.81 -16.35
N GLY A 809 36.17 5.49 -17.49
CA GLY A 809 36.86 5.34 -18.77
C GLY A 809 37.60 3.99 -18.92
N GLU A 810 37.34 3.03 -18.04
CA GLU A 810 37.91 1.67 -18.08
C GLU A 810 37.01 0.76 -18.94
N TYR A 811 36.87 1.11 -20.22
CA TYR A 811 35.87 0.52 -21.13
C TYR A 811 35.95 -1.00 -21.27
N GLN A 812 37.16 -1.58 -21.24
CA GLN A 812 37.33 -3.03 -21.37
C GLN A 812 36.71 -3.79 -20.19
N GLN A 813 36.91 -3.30 -18.97
CA GLN A 813 36.32 -3.91 -17.77
C GLN A 813 34.80 -3.67 -17.74
N ALA A 814 34.34 -2.50 -18.18
CA ALA A 814 32.92 -2.21 -18.31
C ALA A 814 32.23 -3.22 -19.24
N ILE A 815 32.84 -3.51 -20.41
CA ILE A 815 32.35 -4.51 -21.36
C ILE A 815 32.26 -5.90 -20.72
N GLU A 816 33.31 -6.35 -20.02
CA GLU A 816 33.32 -7.66 -19.36
C GLU A 816 32.16 -7.82 -18.37
N TYR A 817 31.91 -6.80 -17.54
CA TYR A 817 30.79 -6.83 -16.60
C TYR A 817 29.42 -6.77 -17.28
N TYR A 818 29.27 -5.95 -18.33
CA TYR A 818 28.03 -5.91 -19.09
C TYR A 818 27.74 -7.23 -19.84
N GLU A 819 28.75 -7.88 -20.40
CA GLU A 819 28.60 -9.18 -21.06
C GLU A 819 28.23 -10.30 -20.08
N GLU A 820 28.84 -10.33 -18.89
CA GLU A 820 28.44 -11.27 -17.84
C GLU A 820 27.01 -11.01 -17.35
N SER A 821 26.60 -9.75 -17.22
CA SER A 821 25.21 -9.39 -16.93
C SER A 821 24.24 -9.88 -18.02
N LEU A 822 24.57 -9.62 -19.28
CA LEU A 822 23.75 -9.99 -20.44
C LEU A 822 23.60 -11.51 -20.53
N LYS A 823 24.67 -12.28 -20.35
CA LYS A 823 24.67 -13.75 -20.39
C LYS A 823 23.74 -14.37 -19.35
N ILE A 824 23.61 -13.75 -18.18
CA ILE A 824 22.66 -14.19 -17.15
C ILE A 824 21.22 -13.88 -17.60
N MET A 825 20.96 -12.69 -18.14
CA MET A 825 19.62 -12.31 -18.60
C MET A 825 19.17 -13.09 -19.85
N GLU A 826 20.06 -13.37 -20.80
CA GLU A 826 19.75 -14.20 -21.98
C GLU A 826 19.36 -15.65 -21.60
N LYS A 827 19.83 -16.15 -20.46
CA LYS A 827 19.40 -17.45 -19.92
C LYS A 827 18.07 -17.36 -19.16
N ALA A 828 17.84 -16.26 -18.44
CA ALA A 828 16.67 -16.07 -17.60
C ALA A 828 15.42 -15.65 -18.39
N LEU A 829 15.60 -14.95 -19.51
CA LEU A 829 14.52 -14.36 -20.30
C LEU A 829 14.39 -15.00 -21.69
N PRO A 830 13.17 -15.03 -22.27
CA PRO A 830 13.00 -15.37 -23.67
C PRO A 830 13.80 -14.44 -24.59
N SER A 831 14.23 -14.95 -25.75
CA SER A 831 15.09 -14.23 -26.72
C SER A 831 14.52 -12.92 -27.28
N HIS A 832 13.25 -12.59 -26.99
CA HIS A 832 12.56 -11.37 -27.43
C HIS A 832 12.03 -10.55 -26.25
N HIS A 833 12.58 -10.74 -25.05
CA HIS A 833 12.17 -9.97 -23.89
C HIS A 833 12.64 -8.50 -23.97
N PRO A 834 11.77 -7.51 -23.71
CA PRO A 834 12.11 -6.09 -23.80
C PRO A 834 13.33 -5.67 -22.95
N ASP A 835 13.51 -6.24 -21.77
CA ASP A 835 14.63 -5.86 -20.88
C ASP A 835 16.01 -6.08 -21.49
N LEU A 836 16.16 -7.07 -22.39
CA LEU A 836 17.42 -7.34 -23.10
C LEU A 836 17.89 -6.14 -23.93
N ILE A 837 16.95 -5.28 -24.38
CA ILE A 837 17.25 -4.04 -25.10
C ILE A 837 18.17 -3.13 -24.29
N SER A 838 17.92 -2.99 -22.98
CA SER A 838 18.72 -2.10 -22.12
C SER A 838 20.18 -2.57 -22.00
N TYR A 839 20.39 -3.88 -21.86
CA TYR A 839 21.72 -4.48 -21.78
C TYR A 839 22.48 -4.38 -23.10
N TYR A 840 21.84 -4.70 -24.23
CA TYR A 840 22.45 -4.53 -25.55
C TYR A 840 22.80 -3.06 -25.83
N ASN A 841 21.94 -2.12 -25.43
CA ASN A 841 22.17 -0.70 -25.59
C ASN A 841 23.33 -0.18 -24.72
N ASN A 842 23.50 -0.67 -23.49
CA ASN A 842 24.62 -0.30 -22.61
C ASN A 842 25.95 -0.79 -23.20
N ILE A 843 26.01 -2.05 -23.65
CA ILE A 843 27.20 -2.62 -24.32
C ILE A 843 27.52 -1.82 -25.59
N CYS A 844 26.50 -1.52 -26.40
CA CYS A 844 26.64 -0.70 -27.59
C CYS A 844 27.23 0.69 -27.25
N ALA A 845 26.74 1.35 -26.21
CA ALA A 845 27.22 2.66 -25.79
C ALA A 845 28.71 2.65 -25.38
N VAL A 846 29.16 1.59 -24.69
CA VAL A 846 30.59 1.46 -24.34
C VAL A 846 31.45 1.20 -25.57
N TYR A 847 31.01 0.36 -26.51
CA TYR A 847 31.76 0.15 -27.76
C TYR A 847 31.86 1.41 -28.61
N ILE A 848 30.86 2.30 -28.56
CA ILE A 848 30.93 3.64 -29.18
C ILE A 848 32.05 4.46 -28.52
N LYS A 849 32.10 4.48 -27.17
CA LYS A 849 33.13 5.20 -26.42
C LYS A 849 34.53 4.62 -26.59
N SER A 850 34.65 3.31 -26.78
CA SER A 850 35.92 2.63 -27.10
C SER A 850 36.33 2.74 -28.58
N ASN A 851 35.52 3.42 -29.40
CA ASN A 851 35.70 3.61 -30.84
C ASN A 851 35.67 2.31 -31.67
N GLU A 852 35.05 1.25 -31.15
CA GLU A 852 34.83 -0.03 -31.82
C GLU A 852 33.44 -0.07 -32.49
N ASN A 853 33.21 0.88 -33.41
CA ASN A 853 31.89 1.13 -34.00
C ASN A 853 31.26 -0.09 -34.71
N ILE A 854 32.07 -1.03 -35.22
CA ILE A 854 31.58 -2.26 -35.87
C ILE A 854 30.89 -3.18 -34.86
N LYS A 855 31.51 -3.41 -33.69
CA LYS A 855 30.91 -4.23 -32.62
C LYS A 855 29.68 -3.55 -32.01
N ALA A 856 29.72 -2.23 -31.86
CA ALA A 856 28.55 -1.46 -31.44
C ALA A 856 27.34 -1.72 -32.37
N LEU A 857 27.57 -1.77 -33.68
CA LEU A 857 26.53 -2.04 -34.67
C LEU A 857 25.96 -3.48 -34.55
N GLU A 858 26.77 -4.47 -34.20
CA GLU A 858 26.31 -5.85 -33.99
C GLU A 858 25.36 -5.98 -32.79
N TYR A 859 25.74 -5.41 -31.65
CA TYR A 859 24.89 -5.41 -30.44
C TYR A 859 23.62 -4.58 -30.65
N TYR A 860 23.72 -3.47 -31.39
CA TYR A 860 22.54 -2.72 -31.79
C TYR A 860 21.56 -3.56 -32.64
N LYS A 861 22.03 -4.30 -33.66
CA LYS A 861 21.14 -5.14 -34.47
C LYS A 861 20.36 -6.16 -33.64
N LYS A 862 20.99 -6.74 -32.62
CA LYS A 862 20.30 -7.65 -31.67
C LYS A 862 19.19 -6.93 -30.89
N SER A 863 19.47 -5.71 -30.43
CA SER A 863 18.47 -4.84 -29.77
C SER A 863 17.29 -4.53 -30.70
N GLU A 864 17.58 -4.21 -31.97
CA GLU A 864 16.59 -3.92 -33.01
C GLU A 864 15.69 -5.11 -33.34
N GLU A 865 16.24 -6.31 -33.51
CA GLU A 865 15.47 -7.53 -33.79
C GLU A 865 14.43 -7.84 -32.71
N ILE A 866 14.75 -7.54 -31.45
CA ILE A 866 13.80 -7.66 -30.33
C ILE A 866 12.76 -6.55 -30.43
N GLN A 867 13.20 -5.33 -30.71
CA GLN A 867 12.35 -4.15 -30.73
C GLN A 867 11.33 -4.14 -31.88
N GLU A 868 11.67 -4.69 -33.05
CA GLU A 868 10.76 -4.84 -34.19
C GLU A 868 9.59 -5.81 -33.90
N LYS A 869 9.79 -6.76 -32.96
CA LYS A 869 8.76 -7.73 -32.57
C LYS A 869 7.83 -7.19 -31.49
N ILE A 870 8.14 -6.04 -30.89
CA ILE A 870 7.32 -5.41 -29.83
C ILE A 870 6.28 -4.47 -30.47
N PRO A 871 4.98 -4.61 -30.17
CA PRO A 871 3.93 -3.81 -30.83
C PRO A 871 3.83 -2.33 -30.39
N LEU A 872 4.62 -1.92 -29.39
CA LEU A 872 4.61 -0.55 -28.85
C LEU A 872 5.58 0.32 -29.65
N ARG A 873 5.14 0.74 -30.85
CA ARG A 873 5.92 1.58 -31.77
C ARG A 873 6.28 2.99 -31.25
N ASP A 874 5.74 3.39 -30.09
CA ASP A 874 5.90 4.73 -29.51
C ASP A 874 6.60 4.72 -28.12
N HIS A 875 7.37 3.69 -27.79
CA HIS A 875 8.03 3.60 -26.47
C HIS A 875 9.27 4.51 -26.37
N PRO A 876 9.50 5.26 -25.27
CA PRO A 876 10.68 6.12 -25.08
C PRO A 876 12.03 5.42 -25.27
N ASN A 877 12.13 4.14 -24.90
CA ASN A 877 13.33 3.32 -25.11
C ASN A 877 13.69 3.17 -26.60
N LEU A 878 12.71 3.19 -27.52
CA LEU A 878 12.95 3.15 -28.96
C LEU A 878 13.60 4.45 -29.45
N ALA A 879 13.16 5.60 -28.94
CA ALA A 879 13.80 6.87 -29.25
C ALA A 879 15.24 6.94 -28.71
N ALA A 880 15.51 6.35 -27.54
CA ALA A 880 16.88 6.24 -27.00
C ALA A 880 17.77 5.34 -27.88
N SER A 881 17.26 4.18 -28.32
CA SER A 881 17.96 3.31 -29.26
C SER A 881 18.30 4.04 -30.57
N TYR A 882 17.31 4.71 -31.19
CA TYR A 882 17.52 5.47 -32.42
C TYR A 882 18.53 6.60 -32.26
N ASN A 883 18.55 7.29 -31.12
CA ASN A 883 19.58 8.28 -30.82
C ASN A 883 20.99 7.65 -30.79
N ASN A 884 21.15 6.49 -30.18
CA ASN A 884 22.46 5.83 -30.07
C ASN A 884 22.98 5.36 -31.44
N ILE A 885 22.11 4.78 -32.29
CA ILE A 885 22.47 4.41 -33.67
C ILE A 885 22.97 5.62 -34.45
N ALA A 886 22.25 6.72 -34.30
CA ALA A 886 22.56 7.90 -35.05
C ALA A 886 23.94 8.47 -34.64
N LEU A 887 24.32 8.31 -33.36
CA LEU A 887 25.70 8.55 -32.92
C LEU A 887 26.70 7.57 -33.55
N ILE A 888 26.38 6.27 -33.67
CA ILE A 888 27.24 5.29 -34.35
C ILE A 888 27.49 5.71 -35.81
N HIS A 889 26.43 5.96 -36.57
CA HIS A 889 26.55 6.37 -37.96
C HIS A 889 27.26 7.71 -38.11
N ASN A 890 27.06 8.65 -37.18
CA ASN A 890 27.82 9.89 -37.13
C ASN A 890 29.32 9.63 -36.93
N ASN A 891 29.70 8.72 -36.03
CA ASN A 891 31.10 8.40 -35.75
C ASN A 891 31.77 7.64 -36.91
N VAL A 892 31.02 6.83 -37.66
CA VAL A 892 31.50 6.13 -38.87
C VAL A 892 31.51 7.06 -40.11
N GLY A 893 30.96 8.27 -40.01
CA GLY A 893 30.89 9.24 -41.10
C GLY A 893 29.70 9.06 -42.06
N GLU A 894 28.77 8.15 -41.74
CA GLU A 894 27.51 7.94 -42.48
C GLU A 894 26.43 8.95 -42.04
N TYR A 895 26.69 10.24 -42.21
CA TYR A 895 25.85 11.32 -41.68
C TYR A 895 24.39 11.29 -42.15
N SER A 896 24.11 10.81 -43.36
CA SER A 896 22.74 10.71 -43.89
C SER A 896 21.87 9.73 -43.10
N LYS A 897 22.42 8.54 -42.78
CA LYS A 897 21.74 7.56 -41.92
C LYS A 897 21.59 8.07 -40.50
N ALA A 898 22.61 8.77 -39.99
CA ALA A 898 22.54 9.39 -38.67
C ALA A 898 21.35 10.37 -38.55
N ILE A 899 21.15 11.22 -39.56
CA ILE A 899 20.01 12.14 -39.61
C ILE A 899 18.68 11.38 -39.64
N GLU A 900 18.55 10.35 -40.48
CA GLU A 900 17.32 9.55 -40.58
C GLU A 900 16.91 8.93 -39.22
N PHE A 901 17.86 8.35 -38.49
CA PHE A 901 17.58 7.75 -37.19
C PHE A 901 17.26 8.80 -36.12
N PHE A 902 17.94 9.96 -36.10
CA PHE A 902 17.54 11.04 -35.18
C PHE A 902 16.16 11.62 -35.49
N GLU A 903 15.76 11.72 -36.77
CA GLU A 903 14.41 12.14 -37.13
C GLU A 903 13.35 11.15 -36.64
N LYS A 904 13.63 9.83 -36.71
CA LYS A 904 12.76 8.81 -36.12
C LYS A 904 12.66 8.97 -34.59
N ALA A 905 13.79 9.17 -33.90
CA ALA A 905 13.81 9.40 -32.45
C ALA A 905 13.04 10.67 -32.04
N LEU A 906 13.25 11.76 -32.77
CA LEU A 906 12.59 13.04 -32.54
C LEU A 906 11.07 12.91 -32.74
N LYS A 907 10.63 12.25 -33.81
CA LYS A 907 9.20 12.04 -34.08
C LYS A 907 8.49 11.31 -32.94
N ILE A 908 9.09 10.23 -32.42
CA ILE A 908 8.55 9.47 -31.28
C ILE A 908 8.47 10.35 -30.03
N ARG A 909 9.51 11.13 -29.74
CA ARG A 909 9.54 12.02 -28.57
C ARG A 909 8.55 13.18 -28.69
N GLN A 910 8.35 13.73 -29.89
CA GLN A 910 7.37 14.78 -30.14
C GLN A 910 5.92 14.30 -29.98
N THR A 911 5.64 13.03 -30.30
CA THR A 911 4.29 12.46 -30.12
C THR A 911 4.01 11.99 -28.69
N SER A 912 5.05 11.63 -27.93
CA SER A 912 4.91 11.03 -26.59
C SER A 912 5.19 11.97 -25.42
N LEU A 913 5.86 13.10 -25.64
CA LEU A 913 6.30 14.02 -24.59
C LEU A 913 5.72 15.43 -24.79
N SER A 914 5.64 16.20 -23.71
CA SER A 914 5.25 17.61 -23.79
C SER A 914 6.29 18.42 -24.58
N PRO A 915 5.89 19.53 -25.25
CA PRO A 915 6.81 20.31 -26.08
C PRO A 915 8.07 20.83 -25.36
N ASN A 916 7.99 20.99 -24.04
CA ASN A 916 9.09 21.46 -23.19
C ASN A 916 9.81 20.31 -22.47
N HIS A 917 9.70 19.06 -22.90
CA HIS A 917 10.37 17.95 -22.19
C HIS A 917 11.90 17.96 -22.44
N PRO A 918 12.77 17.80 -21.42
CA PRO A 918 14.23 17.80 -21.58
C PRO A 918 14.77 16.80 -22.62
N ASP A 919 14.13 15.65 -22.78
CA ASP A 919 14.51 14.66 -23.80
C ASP A 919 14.39 15.17 -25.24
N LEU A 920 13.49 16.12 -25.53
CA LEU A 920 13.43 16.78 -26.83
C LEU A 920 14.66 17.66 -27.05
N ALA A 921 15.08 18.39 -26.00
CA ALA A 921 16.29 19.20 -26.04
C ALA A 921 17.55 18.36 -26.30
N THR A 922 17.63 17.16 -25.72
CA THR A 922 18.71 16.20 -25.99
C THR A 922 18.76 15.77 -27.46
N CYS A 923 17.61 15.51 -28.09
CA CYS A 923 17.57 15.17 -29.52
C CYS A 923 18.04 16.33 -30.39
N TYR A 924 17.60 17.56 -30.09
CA TYR A 924 18.05 18.74 -30.82
C TYR A 924 19.55 19.01 -30.63
N ASN A 925 20.10 18.85 -29.43
CA ASN A 925 21.54 18.92 -29.18
C ASN A 925 22.33 17.92 -30.04
N ASN A 926 21.86 16.68 -30.13
CA ASN A 926 22.55 15.64 -30.92
C ASN A 926 22.44 15.89 -32.43
N MET A 927 21.32 16.41 -32.93
CA MET A 927 21.21 16.87 -34.32
C MET A 927 22.18 18.03 -34.60
N GLY A 928 22.30 18.98 -33.66
CA GLY A 928 23.29 20.05 -33.74
C GLY A 928 24.71 19.51 -33.89
N LEU A 929 25.04 18.44 -33.15
CA LEU A 929 26.36 17.80 -33.21
C LEU A 929 26.66 17.19 -34.59
N ILE A 930 25.70 16.51 -35.21
CA ILE A 930 25.90 15.95 -36.56
C ILE A 930 26.12 17.05 -37.58
N TYR A 931 25.27 18.08 -37.59
CA TYR A 931 25.43 19.19 -38.53
C TYR A 931 26.76 19.92 -38.30
N ASN A 932 27.24 19.99 -37.07
CA ASN A 932 28.58 20.51 -36.77
C ASN A 932 29.70 19.62 -37.35
N ASN A 933 29.59 18.29 -37.24
CA ASN A 933 30.55 17.35 -37.83
C ASN A 933 30.54 17.38 -39.37
N MET A 934 29.38 17.63 -39.98
CA MET A 934 29.24 17.87 -41.42
C MET A 934 29.74 19.26 -41.87
N ALA A 935 30.29 20.07 -40.97
CA ALA A 935 30.66 21.47 -41.20
C ALA A 935 29.49 22.38 -41.65
N GLN A 936 28.24 21.97 -41.41
CA GLN A 936 27.03 22.77 -41.65
C GLN A 936 26.68 23.60 -40.40
N TYR A 937 27.58 24.49 -40.02
CA TYR A 937 27.52 25.19 -38.73
C TYR A 937 26.22 26.00 -38.52
N LYS A 938 25.64 26.61 -39.57
CA LYS A 938 24.40 27.39 -39.45
C LYS A 938 23.23 26.52 -38.98
N ARG A 939 23.05 25.34 -39.58
CA ARG A 939 22.04 24.37 -39.15
C ARG A 939 22.32 23.85 -37.75
N ALA A 940 23.59 23.62 -37.42
CA ALA A 940 23.96 23.23 -36.06
C ALA A 940 23.50 24.27 -35.02
N SER A 941 23.70 25.56 -35.29
CA SER A 941 23.24 26.66 -34.41
C SER A 941 21.73 26.63 -34.21
N GLU A 942 20.94 26.50 -35.29
CA GLU A 942 19.47 26.45 -35.21
C GLU A 942 18.96 25.32 -34.30
N PHE A 943 19.60 24.14 -34.36
CA PHE A 943 19.24 23.02 -33.50
C PHE A 943 19.68 23.20 -32.05
N TYR A 944 20.88 23.74 -31.81
CA TYR A 944 21.32 24.05 -30.46
C TYR A 944 20.50 25.15 -29.79
N GLU A 945 20.04 26.15 -30.54
CA GLU A 945 19.15 27.21 -30.05
C GLU A 945 17.78 26.67 -29.63
N LYS A 946 17.20 25.74 -30.40
CA LYS A 946 15.95 25.04 -30.00
C LYS A 946 16.14 24.22 -28.74
N ALA A 947 17.27 23.55 -28.59
CA ALA A 947 17.59 22.80 -27.37
C ALA A 947 17.71 23.75 -26.17
N LEU A 948 18.34 24.91 -26.36
CA LEU A 948 18.50 25.92 -25.33
C LEU A 948 17.16 26.50 -24.88
N GLU A 949 16.27 26.86 -25.81
CA GLU A 949 14.93 27.40 -25.51
C GLU A 949 14.13 26.44 -24.60
N ILE A 950 14.15 25.14 -24.90
CA ILE A 950 13.48 24.12 -24.07
C ILE A 950 14.12 24.07 -22.68
N MET A 951 15.45 24.04 -22.60
CA MET A 951 16.15 23.94 -21.32
C MET A 951 15.96 25.17 -20.43
N GLU A 952 15.98 26.38 -21.00
CA GLU A 952 15.76 27.63 -20.25
C GLU A 952 14.33 27.72 -19.68
N ASN A 953 13.34 27.12 -20.35
CA ASN A 953 11.96 27.07 -19.88
C ASN A 953 11.73 26.07 -18.73
N VAL A 954 12.58 25.06 -18.58
CA VAL A 954 12.38 23.92 -17.66
C VAL A 954 13.31 23.97 -16.47
N LEU A 955 14.56 24.39 -16.69
CA LEU A 955 15.62 24.27 -15.71
C LEU A 955 15.90 25.62 -15.02
N PRO A 956 16.28 25.61 -13.73
CA PRO A 956 16.77 26.82 -13.07
C PRO A 956 17.99 27.41 -13.80
N PRO A 957 18.20 28.74 -13.74
CA PRO A 957 19.28 29.41 -14.48
C PRO A 957 20.69 28.88 -14.19
N ASP A 958 20.91 28.28 -13.02
CA ASP A 958 22.20 27.74 -12.58
C ASP A 958 22.32 26.21 -12.81
N HIS A 959 21.44 25.58 -13.58
CA HIS A 959 21.48 24.13 -13.77
C HIS A 959 22.66 23.69 -14.67
N PRO A 960 23.45 22.66 -14.28
CA PRO A 960 24.63 22.22 -15.05
C PRO A 960 24.37 21.84 -16.52
N ASP A 961 23.18 21.34 -16.85
CA ASP A 961 22.85 20.98 -18.24
C ASP A 961 22.71 22.18 -19.17
N LEU A 962 22.33 23.36 -18.67
CA LEU A 962 22.40 24.61 -19.45
C LEU A 962 23.84 24.91 -19.87
N SER A 963 24.81 24.62 -19.00
CA SER A 963 26.23 24.83 -19.27
C SER A 963 26.74 23.98 -20.44
N LYS A 964 26.29 22.73 -20.57
CA LYS A 964 26.64 21.86 -21.71
C LYS A 964 26.14 22.45 -23.03
N THR A 965 24.89 22.90 -23.06
CA THR A 965 24.28 23.51 -24.25
C THR A 965 24.99 24.81 -24.63
N PHE A 966 25.30 25.68 -23.66
CA PHE A 966 26.11 26.87 -23.91
C PHE A 966 27.50 26.53 -24.45
N SER A 967 28.17 25.51 -23.91
CA SER A 967 29.47 25.06 -24.42
C SER A 967 29.41 24.56 -25.87
N ASN A 968 28.34 23.84 -26.25
CA ASN A 968 28.16 23.37 -27.62
C ASN A 968 27.90 24.53 -28.60
N ILE A 969 27.06 25.50 -28.20
CA ILE A 969 26.83 26.72 -28.98
C ILE A 969 28.14 27.51 -29.16
N GLY A 970 28.91 27.66 -28.07
CA GLY A 970 30.22 28.31 -28.13
C GLY A 970 31.19 27.62 -29.10
N LEU A 971 31.15 26.29 -29.18
CA LEU A 971 31.98 25.53 -30.12
C LEU A 971 31.59 25.79 -31.59
N VAL A 972 30.30 25.88 -31.89
CA VAL A 972 29.83 26.19 -33.24
C VAL A 972 30.26 27.60 -33.66
N TYR A 973 30.10 28.60 -32.79
CA TYR A 973 30.58 29.96 -33.07
C TYR A 973 32.11 30.01 -33.25
N LEU A 974 32.87 29.26 -32.45
CA LEU A 974 34.31 29.12 -32.62
C LEU A 974 34.67 28.56 -34.01
N LYS A 975 33.96 27.54 -34.49
CA LYS A 975 34.17 26.93 -35.82
C LYS A 975 33.73 27.85 -36.96
N MET A 976 32.72 28.70 -36.75
CA MET A 976 32.32 29.75 -37.69
C MET A 976 33.32 30.92 -37.75
N GLY A 977 34.23 31.04 -36.78
CA GLY A 977 35.15 32.16 -36.65
C GLY A 977 34.57 33.38 -35.91
N ASP A 978 33.39 33.25 -35.31
CA ASP A 978 32.78 34.27 -34.45
C ASP A 978 33.26 34.10 -33.01
N TYR A 979 34.48 34.57 -32.77
CA TYR A 979 35.15 34.42 -31.49
C TYR A 979 34.48 35.20 -30.35
N SER A 980 33.75 36.28 -30.66
CA SER A 980 33.05 37.10 -29.66
C SER A 980 31.89 36.34 -29.05
N ASN A 981 31.00 35.78 -29.89
CA ASN A 981 29.89 34.98 -29.42
C ASN A 981 30.37 33.67 -28.77
N ALA A 982 31.43 33.05 -29.30
CA ALA A 982 32.05 31.88 -28.67
C ALA A 982 32.49 32.16 -27.21
N LEU A 983 33.20 33.28 -26.97
CA LEU A 983 33.59 33.69 -25.63
C LEU A 983 32.40 33.98 -24.72
N GLN A 984 31.36 34.65 -25.24
CA GLN A 984 30.16 34.96 -24.46
C GLN A 984 29.48 33.68 -23.94
N PHE A 985 29.27 32.69 -24.81
CA PHE A 985 28.64 31.42 -24.44
C PHE A 985 29.52 30.57 -23.54
N TYR A 986 30.84 30.49 -23.80
CA TYR A 986 31.75 29.78 -22.90
C TYR A 986 31.83 30.43 -21.51
N ASN A 987 31.77 31.75 -21.40
CA ASN A 987 31.74 32.44 -20.11
C ASN A 987 30.44 32.18 -19.34
N LYS A 988 29.28 32.15 -20.02
CA LYS A 988 28.01 31.72 -19.39
C LYS A 988 28.12 30.29 -18.84
N SER A 989 28.68 29.38 -19.63
CA SER A 989 28.94 28.00 -19.23
C SER A 989 29.87 27.92 -18.00
N LEU A 990 30.94 28.72 -17.99
CA LEU A 990 31.91 28.80 -16.89
C LEU A 990 31.26 29.24 -15.58
N ILE A 991 30.47 30.33 -15.59
CA ILE A 991 29.82 30.88 -14.39
C ILE A 991 28.93 29.83 -13.71
N ILE A 992 28.11 29.12 -14.50
CA ILE A 992 27.25 28.05 -13.99
C ILE A 992 28.13 26.96 -13.36
N MET A 993 29.14 26.50 -14.09
CA MET A 993 29.94 25.37 -13.67
C MET A 993 30.77 25.66 -12.41
N GLU A 994 31.32 26.87 -12.27
CA GLU A 994 32.05 27.33 -11.08
C GLU A 994 31.16 27.41 -9.83
N LYS A 995 29.88 27.73 -10.00
CA LYS A 995 28.91 27.76 -8.90
C LYS A 995 28.47 26.35 -8.48
N THR A 996 28.33 25.44 -9.44
CA THR A 996 27.75 24.10 -9.19
C THR A 996 28.77 23.02 -8.83
N LEU A 997 30.02 23.12 -9.29
CA LEU A 997 31.00 22.04 -9.17
C LEU A 997 32.21 22.43 -8.29
N PRO A 998 32.84 21.45 -7.62
CA PRO A 998 34.11 21.67 -6.92
C PRO A 998 35.19 22.19 -7.87
N GLN A 999 36.11 23.02 -7.36
CA GLN A 999 37.17 23.66 -8.14
C GLN A 999 38.04 22.71 -8.99
N ASN A 1000 38.15 21.43 -8.60
CA ASN A 1000 38.95 20.43 -9.31
C ASN A 1000 38.13 19.51 -10.24
N HIS A 1001 36.89 19.87 -10.58
CA HIS A 1001 36.04 19.00 -11.41
C HIS A 1001 36.50 18.98 -12.89
N PRO A 1002 36.61 17.82 -13.57
CA PRO A 1002 37.07 17.71 -14.96
C PRO A 1002 36.31 18.60 -15.97
N ASN A 1003 35.01 18.80 -15.80
CA ASN A 1003 34.20 19.67 -16.68
C ASN A 1003 34.70 21.13 -16.72
N LEU A 1004 35.20 21.67 -15.60
CA LEU A 1004 35.80 23.01 -15.58
C LEU A 1004 37.05 23.07 -16.47
N ALA A 1005 37.86 22.01 -16.47
CA ALA A 1005 39.04 21.92 -17.32
C ALA A 1005 38.68 21.96 -18.81
N THR A 1006 37.55 21.38 -19.21
CA THR A 1006 37.09 21.41 -20.61
C THR A 1006 36.66 22.81 -21.03
N ILE A 1007 35.93 23.54 -20.18
CA ILE A 1007 35.52 24.93 -20.46
C ILE A 1007 36.76 25.83 -20.58
N TYR A 1008 37.71 25.71 -19.65
CA TYR A 1008 38.97 26.46 -19.74
C TYR A 1008 39.78 26.14 -20.99
N ASN A 1009 39.83 24.87 -21.40
CA ASN A 1009 40.49 24.48 -22.65
C ASN A 1009 39.81 25.11 -23.87
N ASN A 1010 38.48 25.18 -23.89
CA ASN A 1010 37.75 25.77 -25.00
C ASN A 1010 37.93 27.30 -25.08
N ILE A 1011 37.87 28.00 -23.94
CA ILE A 1011 38.17 29.44 -23.84
C ILE A 1011 39.61 29.73 -24.30
N ALA A 1012 40.57 28.91 -23.87
CA ALA A 1012 41.95 28.99 -24.34
C ALA A 1012 42.08 28.80 -25.85
N GLY A 1013 41.28 27.90 -26.42
CA GLY A 1013 41.15 27.70 -27.86
C GLY A 1013 40.70 28.96 -28.60
N VAL A 1014 39.74 29.71 -28.04
CA VAL A 1014 39.31 31.00 -28.62
C VAL A 1014 40.46 31.99 -28.61
N TYR A 1015 41.13 32.19 -27.46
CA TYR A 1015 42.27 33.11 -27.35
C TYR A 1015 43.46 32.72 -28.26
N SER A 1016 43.69 31.42 -28.47
CA SER A 1016 44.71 30.92 -29.41
C SER A 1016 44.40 31.27 -30.87
N ASN A 1017 43.12 31.38 -31.23
CA ASN A 1017 42.69 31.76 -32.58
C ASN A 1017 42.57 33.28 -32.76
N THR A 1018 42.39 34.05 -31.68
CA THR A 1018 42.47 35.53 -31.69
C THR A 1018 43.91 36.06 -31.54
N ASN A 1019 44.91 35.18 -31.53
CA ASN A 1019 46.34 35.47 -31.33
C ASN A 1019 46.68 36.08 -29.94
N GLU A 1020 45.79 35.96 -28.96
CA GLU A 1020 46.03 36.36 -27.57
C GLU A 1020 46.74 35.24 -26.79
N TYR A 1021 47.94 34.87 -27.24
CA TYR A 1021 48.62 33.66 -26.78
C TYR A 1021 48.89 33.60 -25.28
N CYS A 1022 49.19 34.73 -24.62
CA CYS A 1022 49.41 34.76 -23.17
C CYS A 1022 48.15 34.36 -22.39
N LYS A 1023 46.97 34.84 -22.80
CA LYS A 1023 45.69 34.45 -22.18
C LYS A 1023 45.35 32.99 -22.50
N ALA A 1024 45.64 32.54 -23.73
CA ALA A 1024 45.47 31.14 -24.10
C ALA A 1024 46.28 30.21 -23.18
N LEU A 1025 47.55 30.54 -22.92
CA LEU A 1025 48.40 29.79 -22.00
C LEU A 1025 47.89 29.81 -20.56
N GLU A 1026 47.40 30.96 -20.06
CA GLU A 1026 46.80 31.04 -18.72
C GLU A 1026 45.64 30.04 -18.55
N PHE A 1027 44.69 30.05 -19.48
CA PHE A 1027 43.54 29.16 -19.43
C PHE A 1027 43.88 27.69 -19.71
N TYR A 1028 44.81 27.40 -20.63
CA TYR A 1028 45.31 26.04 -20.83
C TYR A 1028 46.02 25.49 -19.59
N ASN A 1029 46.76 26.32 -18.85
CA ASN A 1029 47.41 25.92 -17.60
C ASN A 1029 46.39 25.64 -16.48
N LYS A 1030 45.32 26.45 -16.35
CA LYS A 1030 44.21 26.15 -15.42
C LYS A 1030 43.55 24.79 -15.74
N SER A 1031 43.31 24.52 -17.02
CA SER A 1031 42.81 23.21 -17.49
C SER A 1031 43.77 22.07 -17.15
N LEU A 1032 45.08 22.29 -17.37
CA LEU A 1032 46.12 21.31 -17.12
C LEU A 1032 46.22 20.94 -15.63
N GLU A 1033 46.20 21.92 -14.73
CA GLU A 1033 46.28 21.72 -13.28
C GLU A 1033 45.13 20.83 -12.76
N ILE A 1034 43.91 21.08 -13.23
CA ILE A 1034 42.75 20.25 -12.89
C ILE A 1034 42.90 18.83 -13.44
N ARG A 1035 43.36 18.68 -14.69
CA ARG A 1035 43.54 17.35 -15.32
C ARG A 1035 44.63 16.54 -14.63
N GLN A 1036 45.73 17.15 -14.21
CA GLN A 1036 46.82 16.47 -13.48
C GLN A 1036 46.37 15.89 -12.13
N ARG A 1037 45.46 16.57 -11.42
CA ARG A 1037 44.93 16.11 -10.13
C ARG A 1037 43.95 14.93 -10.25
N ASN A 1038 43.41 14.67 -11.44
CA ASN A 1038 42.39 13.65 -11.71
C ASN A 1038 42.94 12.40 -12.45
N LEU A 1039 44.18 11.99 -12.16
CA LEU A 1039 44.79 10.78 -12.73
C LEU A 1039 44.29 9.50 -12.01
N PRO A 1040 44.13 8.35 -12.69
CA PRO A 1040 44.50 8.06 -14.09
C PRO A 1040 43.41 8.36 -15.14
N ALA A 1041 42.18 8.72 -14.74
CA ALA A 1041 41.03 8.92 -15.62
C ALA A 1041 41.21 10.05 -16.67
N SER A 1042 42.19 10.92 -16.50
CA SER A 1042 42.42 12.08 -17.38
C SER A 1042 43.55 11.93 -18.40
N LEU A 1043 44.21 10.78 -18.54
CA LEU A 1043 45.44 10.64 -19.34
C LEU A 1043 45.29 11.18 -20.78
N PHE A 1044 44.20 10.85 -21.47
CA PHE A 1044 43.93 11.35 -22.83
C PHE A 1044 43.75 12.88 -22.89
N HIS A 1045 42.95 13.40 -21.96
CA HIS A 1045 42.69 14.84 -21.86
C HIS A 1045 43.95 15.62 -21.43
N LEU A 1046 44.77 15.04 -20.58
CA LEU A 1046 46.06 15.58 -20.17
C LEU A 1046 46.99 15.72 -21.37
N SER A 1047 47.09 14.67 -22.20
CA SER A 1047 47.86 14.72 -23.44
C SER A 1047 47.34 15.80 -24.39
N THR A 1048 46.02 15.92 -24.54
CA THR A 1048 45.40 16.97 -25.37
C THR A 1048 45.76 18.38 -24.89
N SER A 1049 45.78 18.62 -23.57
CA SER A 1049 46.19 19.91 -23.01
C SER A 1049 47.65 20.23 -23.35
N TYR A 1050 48.56 19.26 -23.19
CA TYR A 1050 49.96 19.45 -23.56
C TYR A 1050 50.14 19.68 -25.07
N ASN A 1051 49.40 18.98 -25.92
CA ASN A 1051 49.41 19.22 -27.36
C ASN A 1051 48.94 20.64 -27.71
N ASN A 1052 47.87 21.12 -27.07
CA ASN A 1052 47.35 22.47 -27.30
C ASN A 1052 48.31 23.57 -26.82
N ILE A 1053 48.95 23.38 -25.66
CA ILE A 1053 50.01 24.26 -25.17
C ILE A 1053 51.20 24.27 -26.14
N GLY A 1054 51.61 23.10 -26.63
CA GLY A 1054 52.66 22.97 -27.63
C GLY A 1054 52.34 23.71 -28.93
N LEU A 1055 51.08 23.66 -29.37
CA LEU A 1055 50.60 24.38 -30.54
C LEU A 1055 50.65 25.90 -30.34
N VAL A 1056 50.29 26.40 -29.15
CA VAL A 1056 50.39 27.83 -28.83
C VAL A 1056 51.86 28.27 -28.81
N HIS A 1057 52.75 27.52 -28.17
CA HIS A 1057 54.18 27.82 -28.17
C HIS A 1057 54.77 27.81 -29.59
N LYS A 1058 54.36 26.86 -30.44
CA LYS A 1058 54.73 26.85 -31.87
C LYS A 1058 54.27 28.12 -32.58
N LYS A 1059 53.00 28.52 -32.42
CA LYS A 1059 52.47 29.77 -33.00
C LYS A 1059 53.19 31.03 -32.49
N MET A 1060 53.72 31.00 -31.27
CA MET A 1060 54.55 32.07 -30.69
C MET A 1060 56.01 32.06 -31.18
N GLY A 1061 56.45 31.02 -31.89
CA GLY A 1061 57.86 30.81 -32.25
C GLY A 1061 58.73 30.22 -31.14
N ALA A 1062 58.15 29.83 -30.00
CA ALA A 1062 58.81 29.17 -28.88
C ALA A 1062 58.95 27.66 -29.15
N TYR A 1063 59.77 27.31 -30.14
CA TYR A 1063 59.82 25.95 -30.68
C TYR A 1063 60.34 24.90 -29.69
N TYR A 1064 61.26 25.26 -28.79
CA TYR A 1064 61.79 24.31 -27.80
C TYR A 1064 60.76 23.96 -26.72
N GLU A 1065 59.99 24.95 -26.28
CA GLU A 1065 58.87 24.78 -25.36
C GLU A 1065 57.74 23.99 -26.02
N ALA A 1066 57.50 24.21 -27.32
CA ALA A 1066 56.56 23.40 -28.10
C ALA A 1066 56.97 21.93 -28.13
N LEU A 1067 58.25 21.63 -28.44
CA LEU A 1067 58.78 20.27 -28.43
C LEU A 1067 58.66 19.62 -27.05
N LYS A 1068 58.97 20.35 -25.97
CA LYS A 1068 58.83 19.84 -24.60
C LYS A 1068 57.39 19.43 -24.30
N SER A 1069 56.41 20.27 -24.65
CA SER A 1069 55.00 19.97 -24.45
C SER A 1069 54.53 18.79 -25.30
N TYR A 1070 54.91 18.73 -26.58
CA TYR A 1070 54.57 17.60 -27.45
C TYR A 1070 55.20 16.28 -27.00
N GLN A 1071 56.43 16.31 -26.48
CA GLN A 1071 57.11 15.11 -25.98
C GLN A 1071 56.37 14.51 -24.76
N VAL A 1072 55.94 15.34 -23.81
CA VAL A 1072 55.14 14.87 -22.66
C VAL A 1072 53.79 14.31 -23.14
N SER A 1073 53.15 14.98 -24.10
CA SER A 1073 51.90 14.50 -24.71
C SER A 1073 52.07 13.13 -25.39
N LEU A 1074 53.18 12.92 -26.09
CA LEU A 1074 53.53 11.66 -26.74
C LEU A 1074 53.76 10.54 -25.72
N GLU A 1075 54.58 10.77 -24.69
CA GLU A 1075 54.88 9.77 -23.64
C GLU A 1075 53.62 9.30 -22.89
N VAL A 1076 52.67 10.21 -22.65
CA VAL A 1076 51.39 9.88 -22.03
C VAL A 1076 50.54 8.98 -22.94
N MET A 1077 50.55 9.24 -24.25
CA MET A 1077 49.71 8.54 -25.22
C MET A 1077 50.28 7.19 -25.65
N GLU A 1078 51.60 7.07 -25.78
CA GLU A 1078 52.27 5.80 -26.06
C GLU A 1078 52.01 4.74 -24.96
N LYS A 1079 51.79 5.19 -23.71
CA LYS A 1079 51.42 4.30 -22.60
C LYS A 1079 49.94 3.92 -22.58
N ALA A 1080 49.07 4.76 -23.14
CA ALA A 1080 47.62 4.65 -22.99
C ALA A 1080 46.91 4.04 -24.20
N LEU A 1081 47.53 4.06 -25.39
CA LEU A 1081 46.86 3.75 -26.64
C LEU A 1081 47.58 2.66 -27.43
N SER A 1082 46.85 2.04 -28.37
CA SER A 1082 47.44 1.10 -29.32
C SER A 1082 48.41 1.83 -30.27
N PRO A 1083 49.45 1.15 -30.78
CA PRO A 1083 50.48 1.77 -31.63
C PRO A 1083 49.95 2.44 -32.92
N ASN A 1084 48.73 2.10 -33.35
CA ASN A 1084 48.09 2.62 -34.55
C ASN A 1084 47.01 3.67 -34.26
N HIS A 1085 46.97 4.24 -33.05
CA HIS A 1085 45.93 5.23 -32.72
C HIS A 1085 46.13 6.55 -33.49
N PRO A 1086 45.08 7.15 -34.08
CA PRO A 1086 45.13 8.38 -34.88
C PRO A 1086 45.88 9.54 -34.22
N THR A 1087 45.68 9.72 -32.90
CA THR A 1087 46.30 10.81 -32.15
C THR A 1087 47.83 10.74 -32.10
N LEU A 1088 48.42 9.54 -32.18
CA LEU A 1088 49.88 9.39 -32.27
C LEU A 1088 50.40 9.94 -33.61
N ALA A 1089 49.67 9.72 -34.71
CA ALA A 1089 50.00 10.27 -36.02
C ALA A 1089 50.01 11.82 -36.00
N THR A 1090 49.00 12.42 -35.37
CA THR A 1090 48.93 13.89 -35.19
C THR A 1090 50.09 14.43 -34.38
N LEU A 1091 50.47 13.76 -33.28
CA LEU A 1091 51.60 14.18 -32.45
C LEU A 1091 52.93 14.07 -33.19
N TYR A 1092 53.15 12.97 -33.91
CA TYR A 1092 54.32 12.82 -34.77
C TYR A 1092 54.37 13.90 -35.86
N ASN A 1093 53.24 14.24 -36.48
CA ASN A 1093 53.17 15.34 -37.45
C ASN A 1093 53.46 16.69 -36.82
N ASN A 1094 52.93 16.97 -35.63
CA ASN A 1094 53.17 18.23 -34.92
C ASN A 1094 54.65 18.38 -34.54
N ILE A 1095 55.27 17.33 -34.00
CA ILE A 1095 56.71 17.31 -33.67
C ILE A 1095 57.56 17.45 -34.94
N GLY A 1096 57.23 16.70 -36.00
CA GLY A 1096 57.90 16.79 -37.29
C GLY A 1096 57.82 18.19 -37.89
N SER A 1097 56.66 18.83 -37.77
CA SER A 1097 56.45 20.21 -38.21
C SER A 1097 57.25 21.22 -37.42
N VAL A 1098 57.38 21.08 -36.09
CA VAL A 1098 58.26 21.96 -35.32
C VAL A 1098 59.73 21.77 -35.71
N TYR A 1099 60.21 20.54 -35.91
CA TYR A 1099 61.57 20.31 -36.38
C TYR A 1099 61.80 20.89 -37.79
N ASN A 1100 60.80 20.85 -38.66
CA ASN A 1100 60.85 21.49 -39.96
C ASN A 1100 60.98 23.02 -39.81
N ASP A 1101 60.21 23.64 -38.92
CA ASP A 1101 60.25 25.09 -38.66
C ASP A 1101 61.57 25.54 -38.01
N ILE A 1102 62.26 24.66 -37.27
CA ILE A 1102 63.61 24.88 -36.71
C ILE A 1102 64.70 24.70 -37.80
N GLY A 1103 64.42 24.01 -38.91
CA GLY A 1103 65.39 23.67 -39.97
C GLY A 1103 66.10 22.32 -39.78
N GLU A 1104 65.64 21.49 -38.85
CA GLU A 1104 66.17 20.16 -38.52
C GLU A 1104 65.49 19.06 -39.36
N TYR A 1105 65.63 19.16 -40.68
CA TYR A 1105 64.85 18.38 -41.65
C TYR A 1105 64.98 16.86 -41.50
N GLN A 1106 66.15 16.34 -41.10
CA GLN A 1106 66.34 14.90 -40.88
C GLN A 1106 65.52 14.37 -39.71
N LYS A 1107 65.37 15.15 -38.63
CA LYS A 1107 64.52 14.80 -37.49
C LYS A 1107 63.04 14.91 -37.88
N ALA A 1108 62.68 15.97 -38.59
CA ALA A 1108 61.32 16.15 -39.12
C ALA A 1108 60.87 14.94 -39.95
N LEU A 1109 61.71 14.50 -40.90
CA LEU A 1109 61.42 13.38 -41.78
C LEU A 1109 61.16 12.07 -41.01
N ARG A 1110 61.95 11.79 -39.96
CA ARG A 1110 61.77 10.59 -39.13
C ARG A 1110 60.40 10.57 -38.44
N PHE A 1111 59.94 11.72 -37.95
CA PHE A 1111 58.64 11.83 -37.32
C PHE A 1111 57.49 11.74 -38.33
N TYR A 1112 57.61 12.36 -39.50
CA TYR A 1112 56.63 12.19 -40.58
C TYR A 1112 56.52 10.74 -41.05
N GLN A 1113 57.63 10.01 -41.17
CA GLN A 1113 57.65 8.59 -41.54
C GLN A 1113 56.95 7.69 -40.50
N ARG A 1114 56.94 8.08 -39.22
CA ARG A 1114 56.18 7.37 -38.18
C ARG A 1114 54.68 7.68 -38.23
N SER A 1115 54.30 8.87 -38.67
CA SER A 1115 52.90 9.29 -38.81
C SER A 1115 52.21 8.67 -40.04
N LEU A 1116 52.95 8.53 -41.14
CA LEU A 1116 52.43 8.11 -42.44
C LEU A 1116 51.66 6.78 -42.42
N PRO A 1117 52.21 5.64 -41.94
CA PRO A 1117 51.50 4.36 -41.98
C PRO A 1117 50.26 4.34 -41.08
N ILE A 1118 50.24 5.14 -40.00
CA ILE A 1118 49.06 5.27 -39.14
C ILE A 1118 47.96 6.04 -39.88
N THR A 1119 48.34 7.07 -40.64
CA THR A 1119 47.40 7.90 -41.41
C THR A 1119 46.84 7.17 -42.63
N GLU A 1120 47.66 6.39 -43.34
CA GLU A 1120 47.22 5.60 -44.51
C GLU A 1120 46.15 4.55 -44.14
N ASN A 1121 46.25 3.95 -42.95
CA ASN A 1121 45.27 2.99 -42.43
C ASN A 1121 43.93 3.63 -42.02
N MET A 1122 43.83 4.97 -41.96
CA MET A 1122 42.60 5.68 -41.63
C MET A 1122 41.74 6.05 -42.85
N ILE A 1123 42.26 5.88 -44.07
CA ILE A 1123 41.54 6.23 -45.30
C ILE A 1123 40.56 5.08 -45.62
N PRO A 1124 39.25 5.35 -45.78
CA PRO A 1124 38.28 4.31 -46.16
C PRO A 1124 38.67 3.63 -47.48
N PRO A 1125 38.37 2.33 -47.68
CA PRO A 1125 38.77 1.59 -48.87
C PRO A 1125 38.31 2.23 -50.20
N ASN A 1126 37.22 3.00 -50.19
CA ASN A 1126 36.68 3.67 -51.37
C ASN A 1126 37.49 4.90 -51.83
N ASP A 1127 38.33 5.50 -50.97
CA ASP A 1127 39.14 6.68 -51.31
C ASP A 1127 40.61 6.35 -51.62
N GLN A 1128 41.03 5.08 -51.47
CA GLN A 1128 42.39 4.64 -51.80
C GLN A 1128 42.73 4.75 -53.31
N LEU A 1129 41.73 4.87 -54.17
CA LEU A 1129 41.89 5.01 -55.63
C LEU A 1129 42.19 6.44 -56.12
N LEU A 1130 42.10 7.46 -55.24
CA LEU A 1130 42.30 8.87 -55.61
C LEU A 1130 43.72 9.41 -55.35
N ILE A 1131 44.61 8.62 -54.75
CA ILE A 1131 45.97 9.06 -54.36
C ILE A 1131 47.10 8.38 -55.19
N THR A 1132 46.78 7.85 -56.38
CA THR A 1132 47.79 7.39 -57.35
C THR A 1132 48.01 8.36 -58.53
N CYS A 1133 47.85 9.67 -58.29
CA CYS A 1133 48.39 10.73 -59.16
C CYS A 1133 49.25 11.69 -58.34
#